data_AF-G1XFH7-F1
#
_entry.id   AF-G1XFH7-F1
#
_cell.length_a   1.000
_cell.length_b   1.000
_cell.length_c   1.000
_cell.angle_alpha   90.00
_cell.angle_beta   90.00
_cell.angle_gamma   90.00
#
_symmetry.space_group_name_H-M   'P 1'
#
loop_
_entity.id
_entity.type
_entity.pdbx_description
1 polymer ?
#
loop_
_entity_poly.entity_id
_entity_poly.type
_entity_poly.pdbx_seq_one_letter_code
_entity_poly.pdbx_strand_id
1 'polypeptide(L)'
;MKLLRVAAVLLCAYGTHSLPTNTGLVERQSGSKIATAHFMLGITGGYTAANWQEDINAAKAIGIDAFALNIARVAVDAFTPTQLALAYSEAQSLNFKLYISFDFAWFAPDSSSVSEIVGILQTYAAHPAALKHNNKAVVTTFIGDGFGNNWNTVRSQVSTSLEILPNWQPPNVQNNAAVDGAFSWVAWPNSNNNPIAGPMTTASDTAYLSALAGKVYMAPVSPWFFTHFDFSSWQKNWIFASDDLYVTRWNQILSIAPPLIQIVTWNDFGESSYIGPYNAGHSDDGSSQWAAGFPHDAWRTLSKPYITAYKAGASSPTVTEEKLVYWYRPHPKGLTCSDPLAKPTGWDFAQDKIFVATLLTSPAQLIVKSGGNSEVTINVGAGIVLSSVDMATGTQSFKLRRNNCDIISGNGGIQVASTCARYNFNAYVGEFTPSTGTCTTTTTTRSTTTTTRSTTTTTASPTPTPASVCNHGEGDGNFAGLCDFSCYFGYCPSGVCRCTSWGAPNTPPPTTGQNGVPLPGLGDGYSGLCSFACNHGYCPPTAYLCTPPTSSSTTTVPSTSSTTTTTTTTTSTSQTTTSSTKTTAASTKTTTVISSPTTTPATTKKTTSSQKTTTTSKKTTAAATTSKKATTTSKKTTTTSKKTTTRPTTTKKKTTTRKSTTPTTRKTTTRTKSKTTTAKKSPTLCTSKPKPTPK
;
A
#
# COMPACT_ATOMS: atom_id res chain seq x y z
N MET A 1 42.07 -62.47 -23.60
CA MET A 1 41.52 -62.57 -24.97
C MET A 1 40.18 -61.83 -25.03
N LYS A 2 39.67 -61.47 -26.21
CA LYS A 2 38.30 -60.95 -26.42
C LYS A 2 37.33 -62.13 -26.66
N LEU A 3 36.03 -61.97 -26.41
CA LEU A 3 34.97 -62.10 -27.44
C LEU A 3 33.54 -61.74 -26.93
N LEU A 4 32.65 -61.58 -27.93
CA LEU A 4 31.17 -61.37 -28.04
C LEU A 4 30.24 -61.81 -26.86
N ARG A 5 29.08 -61.17 -26.57
CA ARG A 5 27.78 -60.97 -27.33
C ARG A 5 27.01 -62.31 -27.56
N VAL A 6 25.67 -62.44 -27.50
CA VAL A 6 24.53 -61.48 -27.44
C VAL A 6 23.18 -62.14 -26.99
N ALA A 7 22.22 -61.37 -26.40
CA ALA A 7 20.73 -61.58 -26.27
C ALA A 7 20.15 -62.89 -25.67
N ALA A 8 18.89 -63.02 -25.21
CA ALA A 8 17.84 -62.17 -24.57
C ALA A 8 16.73 -63.14 -24.00
N VAL A 9 15.74 -62.81 -23.16
CA VAL A 9 14.45 -62.08 -23.42
C VAL A 9 13.55 -62.16 -22.15
N LEU A 10 12.85 -61.07 -21.75
CA LEU A 10 11.75 -60.95 -20.72
C LEU A 10 12.13 -61.35 -19.25
N LEU A 11 11.47 -60.88 -18.17
CA LEU A 11 10.23 -60.08 -17.94
C LEU A 11 10.40 -59.15 -16.70
N CYS A 12 9.39 -58.29 -16.43
CA CYS A 12 9.14 -57.53 -15.18
C CYS A 12 10.12 -56.39 -14.81
N ALA A 13 9.71 -55.15 -15.10
CA ALA A 13 10.33 -53.94 -14.54
C ALA A 13 9.57 -53.44 -13.30
N TYR A 14 10.26 -53.26 -12.17
CA TYR A 14 9.74 -52.51 -11.02
C TYR A 14 10.20 -51.05 -11.11
N GLY A 15 9.26 -50.14 -11.34
CA GLY A 15 9.54 -48.70 -11.35
C GLY A 15 9.70 -48.16 -9.93
N THR A 16 10.92 -47.77 -9.56
CA THR A 16 11.20 -47.02 -8.32
C THR A 16 10.48 -45.68 -8.37
N HIS A 17 9.41 -45.53 -7.59
CA HIS A 17 8.65 -44.28 -7.54
C HIS A 17 9.44 -43.21 -6.78
N SER A 18 9.68 -42.09 -7.44
CA SER A 18 10.26 -40.89 -6.84
C SER A 18 9.38 -40.40 -5.68
N LEU A 19 9.99 -40.11 -4.54
CA LEU A 19 9.29 -39.44 -3.43
C LEU A 19 8.79 -38.05 -3.89
N PRO A 20 7.58 -37.61 -3.49
CA PRO A 20 7.06 -36.31 -3.87
C PRO A 20 7.92 -35.19 -3.27
N THR A 21 8.36 -34.27 -4.13
CA THR A 21 9.13 -33.08 -3.71
C THR A 21 8.26 -32.17 -2.86
N ASN A 22 8.59 -32.05 -1.58
CA ASN A 22 7.83 -31.26 -0.62
C ASN A 22 7.95 -29.76 -0.94
N THR A 23 6.85 -29.14 -1.39
CA THR A 23 6.85 -27.77 -1.94
C THR A 23 6.87 -26.70 -0.84
N GLY A 24 8.04 -26.49 -0.26
CA GLY A 24 8.51 -25.16 0.14
C GLY A 24 7.69 -24.40 1.20
N LEU A 25 7.71 -24.88 2.45
CA LEU A 25 7.83 -23.92 3.55
C LEU A 25 9.27 -23.39 3.53
N VAL A 26 9.45 -22.14 3.09
CA VAL A 26 10.77 -21.49 3.07
C VAL A 26 11.23 -21.30 4.52
N GLU A 27 12.37 -21.89 4.88
CA GLU A 27 12.99 -21.69 6.18
C GLU A 27 13.25 -20.19 6.40
N ARG A 28 12.85 -19.67 7.56
CA ARG A 28 12.89 -18.23 7.86
C ARG A 28 14.33 -17.73 7.90
N GLN A 29 14.78 -17.20 6.76
CA GLN A 29 16.13 -16.68 6.52
C GLN A 29 16.63 -15.84 7.71
N SER A 30 17.73 -16.28 8.32
CA SER A 30 18.34 -15.67 9.49
C SER A 30 19.05 -14.37 9.12
N GLY A 31 18.41 -13.24 9.43
CA GLY A 31 18.95 -11.91 9.17
C GLY A 31 18.06 -10.83 9.76
N SER A 32 18.62 -9.64 9.98
CA SER A 32 17.87 -8.46 10.44
C SER A 32 16.91 -8.00 9.33
N LYS A 33 15.61 -8.07 9.59
CA LYS A 33 14.57 -7.55 8.71
C LYS A 33 14.62 -6.02 8.67
N ILE A 34 14.61 -5.42 7.47
CA ILE A 34 14.79 -3.97 7.28
C ILE A 34 13.52 -3.34 6.73
N ALA A 35 13.01 -2.31 7.39
CA ALA A 35 11.87 -1.53 6.93
C ALA A 35 12.34 -0.20 6.32
N THR A 36 11.97 0.06 5.08
CA THR A 36 12.36 1.29 4.35
C THR A 36 11.13 2.00 3.80
N ALA A 37 11.25 3.25 3.33
CA ALA A 37 10.18 3.93 2.60
C ALA A 37 10.72 4.66 1.35
N HIS A 38 9.92 4.67 0.28
CA HIS A 38 10.24 5.37 -0.97
C HIS A 38 10.06 6.87 -0.79
N PHE A 39 11.04 7.68 -1.19
CA PHE A 39 11.05 9.11 -0.94
C PHE A 39 11.33 9.86 -2.24
N MET A 40 10.35 10.61 -2.74
CA MET A 40 10.45 11.42 -3.95
C MET A 40 11.33 12.64 -3.66
N LEU A 41 12.58 12.62 -4.14
CA LEU A 41 13.51 13.74 -3.99
C LEU A 41 13.19 14.87 -4.98
N GLY A 42 12.60 14.56 -6.14
CA GLY A 42 12.22 15.54 -7.16
C GLY A 42 11.25 16.64 -6.68
N ILE A 43 10.51 16.42 -5.58
CA ILE A 43 9.66 17.45 -4.96
C ILE A 43 10.33 18.20 -3.79
N THR A 44 11.63 18.00 -3.55
CA THR A 44 12.35 18.54 -2.38
C THR A 44 13.18 19.79 -2.66
N GLY A 45 13.01 20.45 -3.81
CA GLY A 45 13.85 21.62 -4.18
C GLY A 45 13.94 22.71 -3.11
N GLY A 46 12.87 22.91 -2.32
CA GLY A 46 12.81 23.86 -1.19
C GLY A 46 13.17 23.32 0.20
N TYR A 47 13.57 22.05 0.34
CA TYR A 47 13.85 21.46 1.66
C TYR A 47 15.07 22.08 2.35
N THR A 48 14.93 22.29 3.65
CA THR A 48 16.00 22.68 4.57
C THR A 48 16.38 21.51 5.50
N ALA A 49 17.44 21.66 6.29
CA ALA A 49 17.82 20.69 7.31
C ALA A 49 16.65 20.34 8.26
N ALA A 50 15.83 21.33 8.64
CA ALA A 50 14.69 21.12 9.52
C ALA A 50 13.61 20.21 8.89
N ASN A 51 13.38 20.33 7.58
CA ASN A 51 12.43 19.48 6.86
C ASN A 51 12.91 18.02 6.83
N TRP A 52 14.18 17.78 6.50
CA TRP A 52 14.78 16.45 6.58
C TRP A 52 14.78 15.88 8.00
N GLN A 53 15.05 16.70 9.02
CA GLN A 53 14.99 16.30 10.43
C GLN A 53 13.57 15.92 10.87
N GLU A 54 12.52 16.62 10.40
CA GLU A 54 11.12 16.28 10.67
C GLU A 54 10.78 14.89 10.13
N ASP A 55 11.03 14.66 8.84
CA ASP A 55 10.75 13.40 8.15
C ASP A 55 11.53 12.21 8.75
N ILE A 56 12.84 12.38 8.96
CA ILE A 56 13.69 11.32 9.53
C ILE A 56 13.23 10.94 10.95
N ASN A 57 12.87 11.92 11.78
CA ASN A 57 12.40 11.62 13.14
C ASN A 57 11.00 10.98 13.14
N ALA A 58 10.09 11.40 12.25
CA ALA A 58 8.79 10.76 12.08
C ALA A 58 8.91 9.31 11.59
N ALA A 59 9.85 9.02 10.68
CA ALA A 59 10.11 7.67 10.18
C ALA A 59 10.71 6.76 11.26
N LYS A 60 11.71 7.26 12.00
CA LYS A 60 12.31 6.55 13.15
C LYS A 60 11.30 6.24 14.25
N ALA A 61 10.34 7.13 14.51
CA ALA A 61 9.33 6.95 15.57
C ALA A 61 8.41 5.74 15.35
N ILE A 62 8.31 5.23 14.12
CA ILE A 62 7.56 4.01 13.76
C ILE A 62 8.45 2.81 13.40
N GLY A 63 9.78 2.96 13.49
CA GLY A 63 10.75 1.90 13.29
C GLY A 63 11.24 1.69 11.84
N ILE A 64 11.01 2.64 10.93
CA ILE A 64 11.67 2.66 9.62
C ILE A 64 13.18 2.88 9.81
N ASP A 65 14.00 2.15 9.05
CA ASP A 65 15.46 2.19 9.08
C ASP A 65 16.05 3.17 8.06
N ALA A 66 15.39 3.32 6.90
CA ALA A 66 15.93 4.11 5.78
C ALA A 66 14.88 4.70 4.82
N PHE A 67 15.27 5.75 4.10
CA PHE A 67 14.60 6.20 2.88
C PHE A 67 15.33 5.74 1.60
N ALA A 68 14.55 5.35 0.60
CA ALA A 68 14.99 5.19 -0.79
C ALA A 68 14.79 6.52 -1.51
N LEU A 69 15.87 7.29 -1.72
CA LEU A 69 15.80 8.59 -2.38
C LEU A 69 15.65 8.40 -3.89
N ASN A 70 14.44 8.55 -4.39
CA ASN A 70 14.12 8.56 -5.81
C ASN A 70 14.64 9.86 -6.43
N ILE A 71 15.58 9.73 -7.37
CA ILE A 71 16.21 10.87 -8.06
C ILE A 71 16.10 10.75 -9.58
N ALA A 72 15.82 11.90 -10.21
CA ALA A 72 16.10 12.13 -11.62
C ALA A 72 17.59 12.46 -11.85
N ARG A 73 17.97 12.71 -13.11
CA ARG A 73 19.30 13.21 -13.46
C ARG A 73 19.50 14.64 -12.99
N VAL A 74 20.74 15.06 -12.71
CA VAL A 74 21.09 16.44 -12.35
C VAL A 74 20.76 17.44 -13.48
N ALA A 75 20.68 16.96 -14.72
CA ALA A 75 20.22 17.74 -15.89
C ALA A 75 18.70 18.00 -15.92
N VAL A 76 17.93 17.30 -15.08
CA VAL A 76 16.49 17.52 -14.86
C VAL A 76 16.32 18.28 -13.54
N ASP A 77 16.73 17.66 -12.44
CA ASP A 77 16.63 18.19 -11.08
C ASP A 77 17.98 18.75 -10.61
N ALA A 78 18.27 19.99 -11.01
CA ALA A 78 19.53 20.66 -10.70
C ALA A 78 19.82 20.84 -9.19
N PHE A 79 18.80 20.72 -8.33
CA PHE A 79 18.94 20.73 -6.87
C PHE A 79 19.34 19.36 -6.27
N THR A 80 19.32 18.27 -7.05
CA THR A 80 19.62 16.91 -6.59
C THR A 80 20.94 16.79 -5.82
N PRO A 81 22.08 17.36 -6.28
CA PRO A 81 23.34 17.29 -5.53
C PRO A 81 23.25 17.95 -4.14
N THR A 82 22.53 19.07 -4.04
CA THR A 82 22.31 19.81 -2.80
C THR A 82 21.44 19.02 -1.83
N GLN A 83 20.31 18.49 -2.29
CA GLN A 83 19.36 17.76 -1.44
C GLN A 83 19.89 16.38 -1.03
N LEU A 84 20.66 15.70 -1.88
CA LEU A 84 21.39 14.48 -1.49
C LEU A 84 22.43 14.78 -0.39
N ALA A 85 23.25 15.84 -0.54
CA ALA A 85 24.24 16.20 0.47
C ALA A 85 23.58 16.56 1.82
N LEU A 86 22.46 17.29 1.78
CA LEU A 86 21.69 17.67 2.96
C LEU A 86 21.03 16.46 3.63
N ALA A 87 20.34 15.60 2.88
CA ALA A 87 19.72 14.40 3.40
C ALA A 87 20.74 13.45 4.06
N TYR A 88 21.89 13.20 3.41
CA TYR A 88 22.93 12.34 3.97
C TYR A 88 23.65 12.95 5.18
N SER A 89 23.73 14.28 5.28
CA SER A 89 24.17 14.99 6.50
C SER A 89 23.20 14.74 7.67
N GLU A 90 21.91 15.00 7.48
CA GLU A 90 20.91 14.86 8.55
C GLU A 90 20.64 13.39 8.92
N ALA A 91 20.68 12.46 7.96
CA ALA A 91 20.61 11.05 8.27
C ALA A 91 21.83 10.57 9.07
N GLN A 92 23.03 11.10 8.81
CA GLN A 92 24.19 10.81 9.65
C GLN A 92 24.04 11.41 11.06
N SER A 93 23.60 12.67 11.18
CA SER A 93 23.43 13.35 12.47
C SER A 93 22.39 12.66 13.36
N LEU A 94 21.31 12.15 12.76
CA LEU A 94 20.22 11.46 13.45
C LEU A 94 20.39 9.93 13.56
N ASN A 95 21.50 9.35 13.08
CA ASN A 95 21.72 7.90 12.95
C ASN A 95 20.55 7.15 12.26
N PHE A 96 20.12 7.69 11.11
CA PHE A 96 19.22 7.06 10.15
C PHE A 96 20.04 6.55 8.95
N LYS A 97 19.39 5.84 8.01
CA LYS A 97 20.04 5.38 6.77
C LYS A 97 19.33 5.86 5.52
N LEU A 98 20.04 5.88 4.40
CA LEU A 98 19.57 6.32 3.10
C LEU A 98 20.20 5.44 2.01
N TYR A 99 19.48 5.26 0.92
CA TYR A 99 20.03 4.68 -0.31
C TYR A 99 19.40 5.35 -1.52
N ILE A 100 20.06 5.23 -2.68
CA ILE A 100 19.60 5.83 -3.92
C ILE A 100 18.61 4.89 -4.63
N SER A 101 17.54 5.46 -5.16
CA SER A 101 16.68 4.86 -6.18
C SER A 101 16.77 5.69 -7.45
N PHE A 102 17.35 5.12 -8.52
CA PHE A 102 17.50 5.85 -9.78
C PHE A 102 16.21 5.74 -10.60
N ASP A 103 15.63 6.88 -11.01
CA ASP A 103 14.43 6.91 -11.83
C ASP A 103 14.75 6.78 -13.32
N PHE A 104 14.47 5.61 -13.90
CA PHE A 104 14.68 5.33 -15.32
C PHE A 104 13.57 5.86 -16.25
N ALA A 105 12.69 6.75 -15.76
CA ALA A 105 12.02 7.73 -16.63
C ALA A 105 13.00 8.85 -17.07
N TRP A 106 14.06 9.10 -16.29
CA TRP A 106 15.05 10.18 -16.54
C TRP A 106 16.47 9.67 -16.82
N PHE A 107 16.85 8.49 -16.30
CA PHE A 107 18.08 7.80 -16.66
C PHE A 107 17.90 6.86 -17.86
N ALA A 108 18.94 6.68 -18.66
CA ALA A 108 18.92 5.88 -19.89
C ALA A 108 19.96 4.72 -19.85
N PRO A 109 19.88 3.70 -20.72
CA PRO A 109 20.90 2.66 -20.85
C PRO A 109 22.17 3.13 -21.62
N ASP A 110 22.59 4.39 -21.40
CA ASP A 110 23.73 5.02 -22.10
C ASP A 110 24.94 5.27 -21.18
N SER A 111 26.09 5.58 -21.80
CA SER A 111 27.35 5.83 -21.08
C SER A 111 27.33 7.10 -20.22
N SER A 112 26.46 8.06 -20.54
CA SER A 112 26.27 9.30 -19.76
C SER A 112 25.61 8.99 -18.42
N SER A 113 24.51 8.23 -18.46
CA SER A 113 23.75 7.74 -17.31
C SER A 113 24.59 6.80 -16.45
N VAL A 114 25.35 5.87 -17.06
CA VAL A 114 26.32 5.02 -16.34
C VAL A 114 27.34 5.86 -15.57
N SER A 115 27.92 6.90 -16.21
CA SER A 115 28.92 7.76 -15.57
C SER A 115 28.34 8.57 -14.40
N GLU A 116 27.12 9.06 -14.54
CA GLU A 116 26.41 9.81 -13.49
C GLU A 116 26.03 8.91 -12.29
N ILE A 117 25.50 7.71 -12.57
CA ILE A 117 25.20 6.67 -11.57
C ILE A 117 26.46 6.28 -10.79
N VAL A 118 27.59 6.08 -11.48
CA VAL A 118 28.89 5.78 -10.86
C VAL A 118 29.35 6.92 -9.95
N GLY A 119 29.30 8.18 -10.40
CA GLY A 119 29.72 9.33 -9.59
C GLY A 119 28.87 9.52 -8.32
N ILE A 120 27.55 9.33 -8.45
CA ILE A 120 26.60 9.39 -7.32
C ILE A 120 26.88 8.24 -6.33
N LEU A 121 26.99 7.00 -6.81
CA LEU A 121 27.23 5.85 -5.93
C LEU A 121 28.62 5.85 -5.30
N GLN A 122 29.67 6.28 -6.01
CA GLN A 122 31.02 6.43 -5.44
C GLN A 122 31.04 7.37 -4.23
N THR A 123 30.15 8.36 -4.20
CA THR A 123 29.96 9.28 -3.06
C THR A 123 29.04 8.65 -2.00
N TYR A 124 27.81 8.29 -2.37
CA TYR A 124 26.74 8.03 -1.41
C TYR A 124 26.64 6.57 -0.93
N ALA A 125 27.13 5.58 -1.69
CA ALA A 125 27.24 4.20 -1.20
C ALA A 125 28.34 4.05 -0.12
N ALA A 126 29.37 4.90 -0.18
CA ALA A 126 30.46 4.95 0.78
C ALA A 126 30.10 5.69 2.09
N HIS A 127 29.01 6.48 2.11
CA HIS A 127 28.67 7.36 3.23
C HIS A 127 28.34 6.59 4.52
N PRO A 128 28.65 7.11 5.74
CA PRO A 128 28.25 6.46 7.01
C PRO A 128 26.73 6.32 7.22
N ALA A 129 25.94 7.11 6.47
CA ALA A 129 24.48 7.00 6.42
C ALA A 129 23.97 6.08 5.29
N ALA A 130 24.83 5.46 4.48
CA ALA A 130 24.38 4.49 3.48
C ALA A 130 23.72 3.28 4.14
N LEU A 131 22.53 2.88 3.67
CA LEU A 131 21.92 1.60 4.07
C LEU A 131 22.81 0.46 3.57
N LYS A 132 23.16 -0.46 4.47
CA LYS A 132 23.87 -1.68 4.14
C LYS A 132 23.10 -2.92 4.54
N HIS A 133 23.05 -3.89 3.64
CA HIS A 133 22.50 -5.22 3.82
C HIS A 133 23.48 -6.22 3.18
N ASN A 134 23.67 -7.41 3.76
CA ASN A 134 24.72 -8.35 3.37
C ASN A 134 26.14 -7.71 3.25
N ASN A 135 26.45 -6.73 4.11
CA ASN A 135 27.65 -5.87 4.09
C ASN A 135 27.88 -5.02 2.82
N LYS A 136 26.95 -5.05 1.86
CA LYS A 136 26.93 -4.26 0.64
C LYS A 136 26.07 -3.00 0.83
N ALA A 137 26.32 -1.94 0.08
CA ALA A 137 25.44 -0.78 0.02
C ALA A 137 24.24 -1.06 -0.89
N VAL A 138 23.02 -0.82 -0.39
CA VAL A 138 21.79 -1.05 -1.15
C VAL A 138 21.64 0.01 -2.25
N VAL A 139 21.15 -0.38 -3.42
CA VAL A 139 20.69 0.52 -4.48
C VAL A 139 19.46 -0.07 -5.17
N THR A 140 18.49 0.78 -5.48
CA THR A 140 17.24 0.40 -6.17
C THR A 140 17.05 1.24 -7.44
N THR A 141 15.95 0.99 -8.15
CA THR A 141 15.50 1.85 -9.26
C THR A 141 13.99 2.07 -9.16
N PHE A 142 13.48 3.08 -9.85
CA PHE A 142 12.15 3.02 -10.43
C PHE A 142 12.30 2.61 -11.91
N ILE A 143 11.57 1.57 -12.32
CA ILE A 143 11.65 0.88 -13.62
C ILE A 143 13.11 0.59 -14.07
N GLY A 144 13.39 0.61 -15.38
CA GLY A 144 14.76 0.59 -15.92
C GLY A 144 15.29 -0.77 -16.36
N ASP A 145 14.42 -1.75 -16.65
CA ASP A 145 14.78 -3.12 -17.05
C ASP A 145 15.81 -3.16 -18.19
N GLY A 146 15.71 -2.23 -19.14
CA GLY A 146 16.64 -2.07 -20.27
C GLY A 146 18.07 -1.65 -19.90
N PHE A 147 18.35 -1.25 -18.65
CA PHE A 147 19.72 -0.96 -18.20
C PHE A 147 20.56 -2.23 -18.09
N GLY A 148 19.95 -3.36 -17.72
CA GLY A 148 20.54 -4.71 -17.86
C GLY A 148 21.98 -4.83 -17.36
N ASN A 149 22.87 -5.26 -18.27
CA ASN A 149 24.28 -5.52 -17.98
C ASN A 149 25.12 -4.26 -17.69
N ASN A 150 24.60 -3.04 -17.87
CA ASN A 150 25.31 -1.81 -17.48
C ASN A 150 25.59 -1.76 -15.96
N TRP A 151 24.80 -2.46 -15.15
CA TRP A 151 25.09 -2.67 -13.73
C TRP A 151 26.44 -3.35 -13.46
N ASN A 152 26.95 -4.17 -14.38
CA ASN A 152 28.30 -4.76 -14.25
C ASN A 152 29.40 -3.69 -14.43
N THR A 153 29.17 -2.72 -15.33
CA THR A 153 30.04 -1.56 -15.54
C THR A 153 30.01 -0.61 -14.34
N VAL A 154 28.83 -0.41 -13.73
CA VAL A 154 28.71 0.37 -12.49
C VAL A 154 29.45 -0.34 -11.34
N ARG A 155 29.20 -1.65 -11.17
CA ARG A 155 29.79 -2.48 -10.11
C ARG A 155 31.32 -2.60 -10.21
N SER A 156 31.91 -2.43 -11.40
CA SER A 156 33.37 -2.45 -11.58
C SER A 156 34.06 -1.09 -11.40
N GLN A 157 33.30 0.00 -11.39
CA GLN A 157 33.84 1.37 -11.21
C GLN A 157 33.58 1.93 -9.79
N VAL A 158 32.47 1.55 -9.15
CA VAL A 158 32.17 1.97 -7.77
C VAL A 158 32.98 1.15 -6.76
N SER A 159 33.76 1.83 -5.92
CA SER A 159 34.68 1.20 -4.96
C SER A 159 33.99 0.54 -3.76
N THR A 160 32.71 0.83 -3.52
CA THR A 160 31.91 0.18 -2.47
C THR A 160 31.07 -0.94 -3.08
N SER A 161 31.15 -2.15 -2.50
CA SER A 161 30.33 -3.29 -2.93
C SER A 161 28.84 -2.97 -2.88
N LEU A 162 28.16 -3.10 -4.01
CA LEU A 162 26.73 -2.80 -4.17
C LEU A 162 25.87 -4.06 -4.04
N GLU A 163 24.65 -3.89 -3.50
CA GLU A 163 23.54 -4.83 -3.59
C GLU A 163 22.44 -4.19 -4.45
N ILE A 164 22.33 -4.66 -5.69
CA ILE A 164 21.49 -4.06 -6.72
C ILE A 164 20.13 -4.75 -6.72
N LEU A 165 19.10 -4.02 -6.30
CA LEU A 165 17.71 -4.47 -6.08
C LEU A 165 16.73 -3.62 -6.92
N PRO A 166 16.76 -3.68 -8.25
CA PRO A 166 16.00 -2.77 -9.09
C PRO A 166 14.50 -3.11 -9.12
N ASN A 167 13.67 -2.14 -9.49
CA ASN A 167 12.25 -2.32 -9.83
C ASN A 167 12.12 -2.87 -11.26
N TRP A 168 12.53 -4.13 -11.44
CA TRP A 168 12.45 -4.85 -12.72
C TRP A 168 11.43 -5.98 -12.63
N GLN A 169 10.80 -6.32 -13.75
CA GLN A 169 9.78 -7.37 -13.79
C GLN A 169 10.40 -8.77 -13.58
N PRO A 170 9.67 -9.75 -13.00
CA PRO A 170 10.21 -11.07 -12.68
C PRO A 170 10.99 -11.76 -13.83
N PRO A 171 10.55 -11.74 -15.11
CA PRO A 171 11.32 -12.34 -16.20
C PRO A 171 12.70 -11.72 -16.44
N ASN A 172 12.88 -10.44 -16.09
CA ASN A 172 14.11 -9.68 -16.34
C ASN A 172 15.16 -9.84 -15.22
N VAL A 173 14.74 -10.33 -14.04
CA VAL A 173 15.65 -10.69 -12.92
C VAL A 173 15.93 -12.19 -12.84
N GLN A 174 15.10 -13.02 -13.47
CA GLN A 174 15.28 -14.47 -13.53
C GLN A 174 16.63 -14.84 -14.16
N ASN A 175 17.43 -15.65 -13.44
CA ASN A 175 18.78 -16.07 -13.82
C ASN A 175 19.77 -14.92 -14.14
N ASN A 176 19.42 -13.66 -13.86
CA ASN A 176 20.20 -12.51 -14.28
C ASN A 176 21.35 -12.22 -13.29
N ALA A 177 22.60 -12.42 -13.71
CA ALA A 177 23.77 -12.26 -12.86
C ALA A 177 24.14 -10.79 -12.53
N ALA A 178 23.60 -9.80 -13.25
CA ALA A 178 23.96 -8.39 -13.05
C ALA A 178 23.41 -7.80 -11.75
N VAL A 179 22.34 -8.39 -11.19
CA VAL A 179 21.57 -7.90 -10.04
C VAL A 179 21.65 -8.88 -8.86
N ASP A 180 21.58 -8.36 -7.62
CA ASP A 180 21.66 -9.16 -6.39
C ASP A 180 20.28 -9.59 -5.87
N GLY A 181 19.21 -8.98 -6.41
CA GLY A 181 17.83 -9.21 -6.02
C GLY A 181 16.86 -8.35 -6.83
N ALA A 182 15.68 -8.06 -6.28
CA ALA A 182 14.71 -7.14 -6.87
C ALA A 182 13.83 -6.46 -5.83
N PHE A 183 13.35 -5.27 -6.20
CA PHE A 183 12.23 -4.56 -5.60
C PHE A 183 11.01 -4.72 -6.51
N SER A 184 9.79 -4.73 -5.96
CA SER A 184 8.54 -4.73 -6.74
C SER A 184 7.74 -3.46 -6.46
N TRP A 185 7.22 -2.82 -7.52
CA TRP A 185 6.28 -1.69 -7.40
C TRP A 185 4.82 -2.12 -7.25
N VAL A 186 4.51 -3.42 -7.27
CA VAL A 186 3.12 -3.91 -7.24
C VAL A 186 2.58 -3.88 -5.81
N ALA A 187 2.27 -2.67 -5.33
CA ALA A 187 1.74 -2.43 -3.98
C ALA A 187 0.19 -2.47 -3.92
N TRP A 188 -0.49 -2.34 -5.06
CA TRP A 188 -1.95 -2.19 -5.19
C TRP A 188 -2.53 -3.10 -6.28
N PRO A 189 -3.84 -3.41 -6.27
CA PRO A 189 -4.51 -4.17 -7.32
C PRO A 189 -4.49 -3.42 -8.66
N ASN A 190 -3.62 -3.83 -9.57
CA ASN A 190 -3.52 -3.28 -10.92
C ASN A 190 -3.02 -4.33 -11.94
N SER A 191 -3.18 -4.01 -13.22
CA SER A 191 -2.54 -4.70 -14.35
C SER A 191 -1.91 -3.65 -15.27
N ASN A 192 -0.58 -3.50 -15.22
CA ASN A 192 0.17 -2.46 -15.94
C ASN A 192 -0.43 -1.06 -15.75
N ASN A 193 -0.57 -0.62 -14.48
CA ASN A 193 -1.22 0.62 -14.05
C ASN A 193 -2.72 0.77 -14.37
N ASN A 194 -3.37 -0.20 -15.03
CA ASN A 194 -4.83 -0.24 -15.13
C ASN A 194 -5.42 -0.78 -13.81
N PRO A 195 -6.36 -0.07 -13.16
CA PRO A 195 -7.04 -0.60 -11.98
C PRO A 195 -7.78 -1.91 -12.28
N ILE A 196 -7.78 -2.82 -11.29
CA ILE A 196 -8.59 -4.03 -11.31
C ILE A 196 -9.41 -4.11 -10.01
N ALA A 197 -10.44 -4.95 -9.99
CA ALA A 197 -11.12 -5.30 -8.76
C ALA A 197 -10.11 -5.94 -7.78
N GLY A 198 -10.09 -5.44 -6.54
CA GLY A 198 -9.32 -6.01 -5.44
C GLY A 198 -9.93 -7.30 -4.87
N PRO A 199 -9.40 -7.82 -3.75
CA PRO A 199 -8.33 -7.25 -2.93
C PRO A 199 -6.93 -7.44 -3.54
N MET A 200 -5.91 -6.87 -2.90
CA MET A 200 -4.51 -7.16 -3.24
C MET A 200 -4.15 -8.60 -2.85
N THR A 201 -3.37 -9.29 -3.70
CA THR A 201 -2.99 -10.70 -3.49
C THR A 201 -1.47 -10.87 -3.51
N THR A 202 -0.98 -11.99 -2.97
CA THR A 202 0.44 -12.34 -2.95
C THR A 202 0.95 -12.96 -4.26
N ALA A 203 0.18 -12.90 -5.34
CA ALA A 203 0.53 -13.48 -6.63
C ALA A 203 1.78 -12.82 -7.25
N SER A 204 1.92 -11.50 -7.10
CA SER A 204 3.13 -10.78 -7.54
C SER A 204 4.34 -11.19 -6.71
N ASP A 205 4.24 -11.21 -5.37
CA ASP A 205 5.31 -11.65 -4.48
C ASP A 205 5.79 -13.07 -4.83
N THR A 206 4.85 -13.98 -5.11
CA THR A 206 5.14 -15.36 -5.53
C THR A 206 5.92 -15.41 -6.84
N ALA A 207 5.56 -14.58 -7.83
CA ALA A 207 6.27 -14.49 -9.11
C ALA A 207 7.69 -13.94 -8.94
N TYR A 208 7.86 -12.89 -8.12
CA TYR A 208 9.19 -12.35 -7.77
C TYR A 208 10.05 -13.38 -7.05
N LEU A 209 9.56 -14.01 -5.98
CA LEU A 209 10.29 -15.03 -5.22
C LEU A 209 10.71 -16.22 -6.10
N SER A 210 9.83 -16.65 -7.01
CA SER A 210 10.11 -17.73 -7.97
C SER A 210 11.21 -17.36 -8.98
N ALA A 211 11.16 -16.15 -9.54
CA ALA A 211 12.17 -15.66 -10.48
C ALA A 211 13.53 -15.40 -9.81
N LEU A 212 13.52 -14.92 -8.56
CA LEU A 212 14.71 -14.58 -7.80
C LEU A 212 15.49 -15.81 -7.31
N ALA A 213 14.85 -16.98 -7.21
CA ALA A 213 15.51 -18.26 -6.88
C ALA A 213 16.43 -18.20 -5.64
N GLY A 214 15.99 -17.50 -4.58
CA GLY A 214 16.74 -17.30 -3.34
C GLY A 214 17.54 -16.00 -3.24
N LYS A 215 17.57 -15.18 -4.30
CA LYS A 215 18.06 -13.79 -4.24
C LYS A 215 17.15 -12.90 -3.39
N VAL A 216 17.68 -11.73 -3.01
CA VAL A 216 17.01 -10.78 -2.10
C VAL A 216 15.72 -10.24 -2.72
N TYR A 217 14.60 -10.40 -2.03
CA TYR A 217 13.33 -9.75 -2.37
C TYR A 217 13.02 -8.59 -1.43
N MET A 218 12.74 -7.42 -2.00
CA MET A 218 12.22 -6.26 -1.30
C MET A 218 10.74 -6.08 -1.67
N ALA A 219 9.84 -6.35 -0.73
CA ALA A 219 8.40 -6.32 -0.99
C ALA A 219 7.80 -4.91 -0.77
N PRO A 220 6.85 -4.47 -1.62
CA PRO A 220 6.15 -3.21 -1.44
C PRO A 220 5.03 -3.29 -0.39
N VAL A 221 4.80 -2.16 0.28
CA VAL A 221 3.64 -1.94 1.17
C VAL A 221 3.09 -0.54 0.89
N SER A 222 1.79 -0.38 0.67
CA SER A 222 1.17 0.94 0.48
C SER A 222 -0.23 1.00 1.08
N PRO A 223 -0.69 2.14 1.62
CA PRO A 223 -2.06 2.27 2.07
C PRO A 223 -3.05 2.59 0.94
N TRP A 224 -2.64 3.38 -0.06
CA TRP A 224 -3.57 4.04 -0.98
C TRP A 224 -2.90 4.39 -2.30
N PHE A 225 -3.72 4.51 -3.35
CA PHE A 225 -3.32 5.14 -4.61
C PHE A 225 -4.48 5.92 -5.21
N PHE A 226 -4.28 7.21 -5.44
CA PHE A 226 -5.17 8.04 -6.26
C PHE A 226 -4.38 9.17 -6.91
N THR A 227 -4.60 9.36 -8.21
CA THR A 227 -3.92 10.40 -9.00
C THR A 227 -4.92 11.08 -9.92
N HIS A 228 -4.77 12.40 -10.10
CA HIS A 228 -5.77 13.24 -10.79
C HIS A 228 -5.14 14.41 -11.57
N PHE A 229 -4.02 14.13 -12.22
CA PHE A 229 -3.41 15.04 -13.19
C PHE A 229 -4.24 15.09 -14.48
N ASP A 230 -4.14 16.21 -15.18
CA ASP A 230 -4.87 16.44 -16.41
C ASP A 230 -4.21 15.78 -17.64
N PHE A 231 -4.85 15.96 -18.79
CA PHE A 231 -4.35 15.47 -20.08
C PHE A 231 -3.24 16.33 -20.69
N SER A 232 -2.88 17.48 -20.09
CA SER A 232 -1.77 18.34 -20.57
C SER A 232 -0.45 18.11 -19.84
N SER A 233 -0.50 17.60 -18.60
CA SER A 233 0.66 17.32 -17.76
C SER A 233 1.18 15.88 -17.89
N TRP A 234 0.45 14.90 -17.36
CA TRP A 234 0.94 13.52 -17.20
C TRP A 234 0.00 12.41 -17.66
N GLN A 235 -1.26 12.72 -18.02
CA GLN A 235 -2.29 11.72 -18.37
C GLN A 235 -2.62 10.73 -17.23
N LYS A 236 -2.41 11.13 -15.96
CA LYS A 236 -2.58 10.30 -14.77
C LYS A 236 -3.89 10.61 -14.03
N ASN A 237 -4.95 9.85 -14.32
CA ASN A 237 -6.27 10.02 -13.69
C ASN A 237 -6.94 8.66 -13.33
N TRP A 238 -6.59 8.07 -12.19
CA TRP A 238 -7.12 6.78 -11.72
C TRP A 238 -7.01 6.56 -10.20
N ILE A 239 -7.72 5.56 -9.68
CA ILE A 239 -7.62 5.02 -8.32
C ILE A 239 -7.49 3.49 -8.38
N PHE A 240 -6.63 2.90 -7.55
CA PHE A 240 -6.60 1.46 -7.33
C PHE A 240 -7.49 1.06 -6.14
N ALA A 241 -8.01 -0.17 -6.14
CA ALA A 241 -8.83 -0.70 -5.05
C ALA A 241 -8.01 -0.77 -3.74
N SER A 242 -8.13 0.28 -2.91
CA SER A 242 -7.25 0.55 -1.77
C SER A 242 -7.97 0.55 -0.41
N ASP A 243 -9.29 0.40 -0.40
CA ASP A 243 -10.16 0.62 0.74
C ASP A 243 -9.78 -0.17 2.02
N ASP A 244 -9.44 -1.45 1.90
CA ASP A 244 -8.96 -2.33 2.98
C ASP A 244 -7.43 -2.54 2.97
N LEU A 245 -6.76 -2.01 1.95
CA LEU A 245 -5.47 -2.49 1.45
C LEU A 245 -4.38 -2.53 2.52
N TYR A 246 -4.26 -1.49 3.35
CA TYR A 246 -3.10 -1.37 4.24
C TYR A 246 -3.05 -2.49 5.29
N VAL A 247 -4.19 -2.85 5.87
CA VAL A 247 -4.28 -3.93 6.86
C VAL A 247 -4.09 -5.29 6.17
N THR A 248 -4.76 -5.49 5.04
CA THR A 248 -4.63 -6.70 4.22
C THR A 248 -3.17 -6.94 3.78
N ARG A 249 -2.48 -5.90 3.30
CA ARG A 249 -1.10 -5.98 2.84
C ARG A 249 -0.11 -6.14 3.99
N TRP A 250 -0.29 -5.46 5.13
CA TRP A 250 0.57 -5.69 6.29
C TRP A 250 0.46 -7.13 6.83
N ASN A 251 -0.74 -7.71 6.86
CA ASN A 251 -0.93 -9.12 7.22
C ASN A 251 -0.24 -10.07 6.22
N GLN A 252 -0.30 -9.78 4.91
CA GLN A 252 0.47 -10.52 3.89
C GLN A 252 1.98 -10.42 4.12
N ILE A 253 2.50 -9.23 4.45
CA ILE A 253 3.94 -8.99 4.69
C ILE A 253 4.47 -9.77 5.90
N LEU A 254 3.69 -9.92 6.97
CA LEU A 254 4.06 -10.78 8.11
C LEU A 254 4.05 -12.28 7.76
N SER A 255 3.24 -12.69 6.78
CA SER A 255 3.19 -14.06 6.26
C SER A 255 4.36 -14.37 5.32
N ILE A 256 4.63 -13.49 4.34
CA ILE A 256 5.75 -13.60 3.37
C ILE A 256 7.10 -13.43 4.08
N ALA A 257 7.18 -12.57 5.10
CA ALA A 257 8.38 -12.25 5.88
C ALA A 257 9.65 -11.99 5.02
N PRO A 258 9.60 -11.12 3.98
CA PRO A 258 10.73 -10.85 3.08
C PRO A 258 11.92 -10.24 3.85
N PRO A 259 13.18 -10.34 3.36
CA PRO A 259 14.34 -9.79 4.05
C PRO A 259 14.32 -8.25 4.15
N LEU A 260 13.75 -7.56 3.14
CA LEU A 260 13.49 -6.11 3.18
C LEU A 260 12.04 -5.81 2.79
N ILE A 261 11.52 -4.68 3.25
CA ILE A 261 10.30 -4.05 2.72
C ILE A 261 10.55 -2.58 2.36
N GLN A 262 9.75 -2.06 1.44
CA GLN A 262 9.70 -0.64 1.11
C GLN A 262 8.25 -0.16 1.17
N ILE A 263 7.98 0.84 2.01
CA ILE A 263 6.69 1.52 2.05
C ILE A 263 6.64 2.51 0.90
N VAL A 264 5.67 2.32 0.00
CA VAL A 264 5.43 3.11 -1.21
C VAL A 264 4.20 3.98 -0.93
N THR A 265 4.33 5.23 -0.49
CA THR A 265 5.55 6.05 -0.37
C THR A 265 5.61 6.79 0.97
N TRP A 266 6.72 7.49 1.21
CA TRP A 266 6.80 8.48 2.26
C TRP A 266 6.06 9.77 1.86
N ASN A 267 6.33 10.35 0.70
CA ASN A 267 5.90 11.71 0.33
C ASN A 267 5.35 11.89 -1.10
N ASP A 268 4.93 10.83 -1.80
CA ASP A 268 4.28 11.01 -3.11
C ASP A 268 2.81 11.45 -2.93
N PHE A 269 2.63 12.77 -2.91
CA PHE A 269 1.33 13.45 -2.86
C PHE A 269 0.57 13.34 -4.20
N GLY A 270 1.27 13.21 -5.33
CA GLY A 270 0.70 13.10 -6.68
C GLY A 270 0.01 11.76 -6.96
N GLU A 271 0.46 10.68 -6.32
CA GLU A 271 -0.15 9.35 -6.32
C GLU A 271 -0.99 9.07 -5.06
N SER A 272 -1.09 10.04 -4.15
CA SER A 272 -1.79 9.91 -2.85
C SER A 272 -1.34 8.71 -2.01
N SER A 273 -0.09 8.25 -2.15
CA SER A 273 0.42 7.03 -1.52
C SER A 273 1.27 7.29 -0.27
N TYR A 274 1.47 8.57 0.07
CA TYR A 274 2.26 9.07 1.18
C TYR A 274 1.79 8.58 2.56
N ILE A 275 2.75 8.40 3.49
CA ILE A 275 2.50 8.28 4.94
C ILE A 275 3.30 9.30 5.78
N GLY A 276 4.17 10.08 5.16
CA GLY A 276 4.89 11.19 5.78
C GLY A 276 4.00 12.41 6.04
N PRO A 277 4.49 13.41 6.77
CA PRO A 277 3.81 14.69 6.92
C PRO A 277 3.68 15.41 5.57
N TYR A 278 2.65 16.26 5.42
CA TYR A 278 2.52 17.17 4.27
C TYR A 278 3.49 18.36 4.42
N ASN A 279 4.79 18.06 4.27
CA ASN A 279 5.90 18.90 4.67
C ASN A 279 5.96 20.22 3.87
N ALA A 280 5.92 21.36 4.55
CA ALA A 280 5.84 22.68 3.93
C ALA A 280 7.05 23.10 3.05
N GLY A 281 8.14 22.31 3.05
CA GLY A 281 9.29 22.51 2.16
C GLY A 281 9.14 21.92 0.75
N HIS A 282 8.09 21.14 0.46
CA HIS A 282 7.91 20.52 -0.86
C HIS A 282 7.46 21.51 -1.95
N SER A 283 7.81 21.22 -3.20
CA SER A 283 7.23 21.88 -4.36
C SER A 283 5.93 21.20 -4.78
N ASP A 284 4.85 21.98 -4.90
CA ASP A 284 3.57 21.50 -5.43
C ASP A 284 3.68 21.25 -6.94
N ASP A 285 3.42 20.01 -7.34
CA ASP A 285 3.29 19.54 -8.74
C ASP A 285 1.86 19.73 -9.29
N GLY A 286 0.96 20.27 -8.47
CA GLY A 286 -0.47 20.39 -8.72
C GLY A 286 -1.31 19.45 -7.84
N SER A 287 -0.68 18.51 -7.12
CA SER A 287 -1.35 17.56 -6.22
C SER A 287 -1.92 18.18 -4.95
N SER A 288 -1.55 19.41 -4.59
CA SER A 288 -2.20 20.16 -3.51
C SER A 288 -3.74 20.19 -3.65
N GLN A 289 -4.25 20.13 -4.87
CA GLN A 289 -5.67 20.10 -5.21
C GLN A 289 -6.42 18.84 -4.72
N TRP A 290 -5.72 17.79 -4.29
CA TRP A 290 -6.30 16.59 -3.65
C TRP A 290 -5.57 16.11 -2.39
N ALA A 291 -4.30 16.48 -2.19
CA ALA A 291 -3.50 16.10 -1.03
C ALA A 291 -3.51 17.15 0.10
N ALA A 292 -3.63 18.45 -0.21
CA ALA A 292 -3.60 19.48 0.83
C ALA A 292 -4.84 19.39 1.73
N GLY A 293 -4.62 19.22 3.04
CA GLY A 293 -5.68 19.00 4.02
C GLY A 293 -6.14 17.54 4.16
N PHE A 294 -5.48 16.59 3.48
CA PHE A 294 -5.69 15.15 3.62
C PHE A 294 -4.49 14.51 4.35
N PRO A 295 -4.46 14.51 5.68
CA PRO A 295 -3.38 13.90 6.45
C PRO A 295 -3.45 12.38 6.37
N HIS A 296 -2.29 11.74 6.18
CA HIS A 296 -2.12 10.28 6.16
C HIS A 296 -1.34 9.77 7.40
N ASP A 297 -1.01 10.65 8.34
CA ASP A 297 -0.21 10.38 9.54
C ASP A 297 -0.76 9.24 10.41
N ALA A 298 -2.08 9.05 10.42
CA ALA A 298 -2.72 7.97 11.17
C ALA A 298 -2.47 6.58 10.54
N TRP A 299 -2.19 6.49 9.22
CA TRP A 299 -1.64 5.26 8.62
C TRP A 299 -0.19 5.03 9.03
N ARG A 300 0.63 6.09 9.11
CA ARG A 300 1.99 5.99 9.70
C ARG A 300 1.93 5.39 11.10
N THR A 301 1.02 5.87 11.94
CA THR A 301 0.76 5.30 13.27
C THR A 301 0.29 3.85 13.24
N LEU A 302 -0.66 3.49 12.38
CA LEU A 302 -1.15 2.11 12.20
C LEU A 302 -0.02 1.13 11.80
N SER A 303 0.99 1.61 11.07
CA SER A 303 2.12 0.79 10.64
C SER A 303 3.13 0.42 11.75
N LYS A 304 3.26 1.24 12.80
CA LYS A 304 4.22 1.05 13.91
C LYS A 304 4.21 -0.38 14.53
N PRO A 305 3.07 -0.95 14.98
CA PRO A 305 3.05 -2.31 15.53
C PRO A 305 3.34 -3.39 14.46
N TYR A 306 2.98 -3.16 13.20
CA TYR A 306 3.30 -4.06 12.09
C TYR A 306 4.79 -4.08 11.74
N ILE A 307 5.43 -2.91 11.67
CA ILE A 307 6.89 -2.78 11.49
C ILE A 307 7.61 -3.44 12.67
N THR A 308 7.13 -3.25 13.89
CA THR A 308 7.67 -3.90 15.09
C THR A 308 7.59 -5.43 15.00
N ALA A 309 6.43 -5.97 14.62
CA ALA A 309 6.25 -7.41 14.42
C ALA A 309 7.12 -7.97 13.28
N TYR A 310 7.14 -7.29 12.13
CA TYR A 310 7.98 -7.65 10.98
C TYR A 310 9.46 -7.73 11.38
N LYS A 311 9.96 -6.73 12.13
CA LYS A 311 11.35 -6.66 12.58
C LYS A 311 11.70 -7.67 13.67
N ALA A 312 10.75 -8.02 14.52
CA ALA A 312 10.87 -9.13 15.47
C ALA A 312 10.70 -10.52 14.83
N GLY A 313 10.28 -10.59 13.56
CA GLY A 313 9.93 -11.85 12.90
C GLY A 313 8.65 -12.49 13.43
N ALA A 314 7.75 -11.75 14.08
CA ALA A 314 6.43 -12.25 14.46
C ALA A 314 5.53 -12.44 13.22
N SER A 315 4.49 -13.28 13.35
CA SER A 315 3.43 -13.46 12.35
C SER A 315 2.22 -12.55 12.57
N SER A 316 2.16 -11.83 13.70
CA SER A 316 1.08 -10.90 14.05
C SER A 316 1.59 -9.69 14.84
N PRO A 317 0.88 -8.54 14.78
CA PRO A 317 1.19 -7.35 15.58
C PRO A 317 0.76 -7.48 17.04
N THR A 318 1.66 -7.14 17.97
CA THR A 318 1.30 -6.90 19.38
C THR A 318 0.92 -5.43 19.57
N VAL A 319 -0.27 -5.16 20.10
CA VAL A 319 -0.71 -3.80 20.46
C VAL A 319 -0.36 -3.52 21.91
N THR A 320 0.33 -2.39 22.15
CA THR A 320 0.69 -1.87 23.48
C THR A 320 0.06 -0.50 23.78
N GLU A 321 -0.32 0.24 22.74
CA GLU A 321 -0.98 1.55 22.81
C GLU A 321 -2.36 1.43 22.14
N GLU A 322 -3.45 1.64 22.88
CA GLU A 322 -4.79 1.59 22.28
C GLU A 322 -5.05 2.82 21.41
N LYS A 323 -5.61 2.61 20.21
CA LYS A 323 -5.91 3.64 19.22
C LYS A 323 -7.12 3.25 18.36
N LEU A 324 -7.80 4.26 17.81
CA LEU A 324 -8.73 4.13 16.70
C LEU A 324 -8.14 4.90 15.52
N VAL A 325 -7.85 4.24 14.41
CA VAL A 325 -7.48 4.86 13.13
C VAL A 325 -8.65 4.73 12.17
N TYR A 326 -9.05 5.80 11.51
CA TYR A 326 -10.18 5.81 10.55
C TYR A 326 -9.78 6.44 9.22
N TRP A 327 -10.45 6.03 8.14
CA TRP A 327 -10.34 6.71 6.84
C TRP A 327 -11.61 6.64 6.01
N TYR A 328 -11.80 7.65 5.16
CA TYR A 328 -12.89 7.73 4.19
C TYR A 328 -12.59 8.78 3.10
N ARG A 329 -13.18 8.59 1.91
CA ARG A 329 -13.13 9.57 0.81
C ARG A 329 -14.04 10.77 1.10
N PRO A 330 -13.76 11.97 0.56
CA PRO A 330 -14.47 13.21 0.91
C PRO A 330 -15.90 13.27 0.37
N HIS A 331 -16.28 12.41 -0.57
CA HIS A 331 -17.63 12.28 -1.11
C HIS A 331 -17.91 10.85 -1.62
N PRO A 332 -19.19 10.44 -1.77
CA PRO A 332 -19.55 9.17 -2.41
C PRO A 332 -19.00 9.04 -3.84
N LYS A 333 -18.69 7.82 -4.28
CA LYS A 333 -18.12 7.53 -5.62
C LYS A 333 -19.10 7.83 -6.75
N GLY A 334 -20.40 7.68 -6.48
CA GLY A 334 -21.47 7.90 -7.46
C GLY A 334 -21.67 9.36 -7.87
N LEU A 335 -21.20 10.32 -7.07
CA LEU A 335 -21.45 11.76 -7.27
C LEU A 335 -20.90 12.26 -8.63
N THR A 336 -21.57 13.27 -9.20
CA THR A 336 -21.09 14.06 -10.35
C THR A 336 -20.50 15.36 -9.82
N CYS A 337 -19.18 15.50 -9.87
CA CYS A 337 -18.48 16.72 -9.46
C CYS A 337 -18.52 17.77 -10.59
N SER A 338 -18.35 19.04 -10.24
CA SER A 338 -18.17 20.12 -11.23
C SER A 338 -16.72 20.21 -11.74
N ASP A 339 -16.07 19.06 -11.92
CA ASP A 339 -14.67 18.97 -12.33
C ASP A 339 -14.54 19.09 -13.86
N PRO A 340 -13.59 19.86 -14.41
CA PRO A 340 -13.24 19.79 -15.83
C PRO A 340 -12.70 18.42 -16.28
N LEU A 341 -12.17 17.60 -15.36
CA LEU A 341 -11.67 16.25 -15.66
C LEU A 341 -12.77 15.19 -15.56
N ALA A 342 -12.60 14.12 -16.34
CA ALA A 342 -13.41 12.91 -16.19
C ALA A 342 -13.18 12.27 -14.82
N LYS A 343 -14.18 11.52 -14.34
CA LYS A 343 -14.06 10.70 -13.13
C LYS A 343 -12.91 9.67 -13.30
N PRO A 344 -12.02 9.49 -12.31
CA PRO A 344 -10.84 8.62 -12.42
C PRO A 344 -11.20 7.18 -12.81
N THR A 345 -10.36 6.54 -13.62
CA THR A 345 -10.49 5.10 -13.89
C THR A 345 -10.42 4.29 -12.59
N GLY A 346 -11.26 3.26 -12.43
CA GLY A 346 -11.34 2.45 -11.21
C GLY A 346 -12.17 3.07 -10.07
N TRP A 347 -12.81 4.23 -10.28
CA TRP A 347 -13.72 4.88 -9.31
C TRP A 347 -14.82 3.96 -8.76
N ASP A 348 -15.21 2.96 -9.56
CA ASP A 348 -16.27 2.00 -9.30
C ASP A 348 -15.82 0.83 -8.41
N PHE A 349 -14.52 0.52 -8.36
CA PHE A 349 -13.95 -0.44 -7.41
C PHE A 349 -13.88 0.12 -5.99
N ALA A 350 -13.75 1.44 -5.83
CA ALA A 350 -13.74 2.09 -4.52
C ALA A 350 -15.08 1.89 -3.79
N GLN A 351 -15.08 1.83 -2.46
CA GLN A 351 -16.27 1.52 -1.65
C GLN A 351 -16.82 2.76 -0.93
N ASP A 352 -18.14 2.99 -1.00
CA ASP A 352 -18.81 4.06 -0.24
C ASP A 352 -19.03 3.61 1.21
N LYS A 353 -17.91 3.52 1.92
CA LYS A 353 -17.78 3.01 3.29
C LYS A 353 -16.94 3.98 4.14
N ILE A 354 -17.12 3.91 5.46
CA ILE A 354 -16.21 4.48 6.45
C ILE A 354 -15.40 3.33 7.04
N PHE A 355 -14.07 3.40 6.95
CA PHE A 355 -13.17 2.37 7.46
C PHE A 355 -12.60 2.74 8.81
N VAL A 356 -12.43 1.73 9.67
CA VAL A 356 -11.83 1.87 11.00
C VAL A 356 -10.93 0.68 11.29
N ALA A 357 -9.64 0.94 11.52
CA ALA A 357 -8.73 0.01 12.17
C ALA A 357 -8.68 0.34 13.67
N THR A 358 -9.17 -0.58 14.49
CA THR A 358 -9.05 -0.49 15.96
C THR A 358 -7.78 -1.23 16.39
N LEU A 359 -6.95 -0.58 17.20
CA LEU A 359 -5.77 -1.16 17.83
C LEU A 359 -6.09 -1.26 19.33
N LEU A 360 -6.26 -2.49 19.85
CA LEU A 360 -6.76 -2.71 21.21
C LEU A 360 -5.91 -3.71 21.99
N THR A 361 -5.75 -3.46 23.29
CA THR A 361 -5.13 -4.41 24.24
C THR A 361 -6.16 -5.39 24.82
N SER A 362 -7.45 -5.04 24.76
CA SER A 362 -8.57 -5.86 25.23
C SER A 362 -9.84 -5.59 24.40
N PRO A 363 -10.79 -6.53 24.28
CA PRO A 363 -12.00 -6.32 23.47
C PRO A 363 -12.81 -5.06 23.83
N ALA A 364 -13.55 -4.54 22.87
CA ALA A 364 -14.42 -3.37 23.00
C ALA A 364 -15.59 -3.41 22.01
N GLN A 365 -16.49 -2.44 22.13
CA GLN A 365 -17.50 -2.12 21.11
C GLN A 365 -17.04 -0.88 20.32
N LEU A 366 -16.78 -1.04 19.03
CA LEU A 366 -16.65 0.07 18.11
C LEU A 366 -18.07 0.57 17.78
N ILE A 367 -18.33 1.86 17.96
CA ILE A 367 -19.60 2.50 17.57
C ILE A 367 -19.28 3.56 16.52
N VAL A 368 -19.94 3.51 15.36
CA VAL A 368 -19.75 4.49 14.28
C VAL A 368 -21.11 5.04 13.86
N LYS A 369 -21.17 6.37 13.66
CA LYS A 369 -22.26 7.02 12.96
C LYS A 369 -21.74 7.69 11.70
N SER A 370 -22.34 7.38 10.55
CA SER A 370 -22.04 8.06 9.30
C SER A 370 -23.18 9.00 8.91
N GLY A 371 -22.96 10.31 8.99
CA GLY A 371 -23.92 11.31 8.51
C GLY A 371 -25.33 11.16 9.09
N GLY A 372 -26.30 10.95 8.19
CA GLY A 372 -27.70 10.71 8.53
C GLY A 372 -28.05 9.28 8.95
N ASN A 373 -27.13 8.31 8.83
CA ASN A 373 -27.38 6.90 9.17
C ASN A 373 -27.54 6.71 10.70
N SER A 374 -28.15 5.59 11.09
CA SER A 374 -28.17 5.13 12.49
C SER A 374 -26.76 4.84 13.02
N GLU A 375 -26.58 4.83 14.34
CA GLU A 375 -25.34 4.32 14.94
C GLU A 375 -25.25 2.80 14.73
N VAL A 376 -24.11 2.34 14.20
CA VAL A 376 -23.77 0.93 14.04
C VAL A 376 -22.79 0.55 15.16
N THR A 377 -23.05 -0.56 15.85
CA THR A 377 -22.17 -1.08 16.92
C THR A 377 -21.59 -2.43 16.49
N ILE A 378 -20.26 -2.56 16.61
CA ILE A 378 -19.48 -3.72 16.19
C ILE A 378 -18.64 -4.18 17.39
N ASN A 379 -18.74 -5.45 17.77
CA ASN A 379 -17.83 -6.02 18.76
C ASN A 379 -16.45 -6.27 18.11
N VAL A 380 -15.40 -5.68 18.67
CA VAL A 380 -14.02 -5.78 18.17
C VAL A 380 -13.11 -6.44 19.22
N GLY A 381 -12.24 -7.35 18.77
CA GLY A 381 -11.31 -8.08 19.62
C GLY A 381 -10.08 -7.26 20.03
N ALA A 382 -9.20 -7.87 20.83
CA ALA A 382 -7.85 -7.36 21.04
C ALA A 382 -6.98 -7.58 19.77
N GLY A 383 -5.86 -6.85 19.66
CA GLY A 383 -5.02 -6.82 18.47
C GLY A 383 -5.42 -5.69 17.52
N ILE A 384 -5.20 -5.89 16.22
CA ILE A 384 -5.59 -4.93 15.17
C ILE A 384 -6.77 -5.51 14.39
N VAL A 385 -7.93 -4.83 14.44
CA VAL A 385 -9.16 -5.26 13.77
C VAL A 385 -9.64 -4.16 12.83
N LEU A 386 -9.72 -4.47 11.54
CA LEU A 386 -10.37 -3.63 10.54
C LEU A 386 -11.89 -3.87 10.57
N SER A 387 -12.66 -2.80 10.41
CA SER A 387 -14.12 -2.81 10.31
C SER A 387 -14.57 -1.70 9.37
N SER A 388 -15.79 -1.80 8.84
CA SER A 388 -16.39 -0.73 8.04
C SER A 388 -17.89 -0.60 8.23
N VAL A 389 -18.43 0.58 7.94
CA VAL A 389 -19.87 0.88 7.92
C VAL A 389 -20.24 1.65 6.65
N ASP A 390 -21.51 1.67 6.27
CA ASP A 390 -21.97 2.39 5.08
C ASP A 390 -21.81 3.91 5.21
N MET A 391 -21.23 4.53 4.18
CA MET A 391 -21.02 5.97 4.10
C MET A 391 -22.34 6.72 3.82
N ALA A 392 -22.60 7.76 4.59
CA ALA A 392 -23.56 8.81 4.27
C ALA A 392 -22.97 10.20 4.50
N THR A 393 -23.57 11.19 3.83
CA THR A 393 -23.11 12.57 3.82
C THR A 393 -23.32 13.29 5.16
N GLY A 394 -22.40 14.20 5.49
CA GLY A 394 -22.33 14.91 6.77
C GLY A 394 -21.19 14.45 7.68
N THR A 395 -21.33 14.72 8.98
CA THR A 395 -20.32 14.39 10.01
C THR A 395 -20.21 12.88 10.21
N GLN A 396 -18.96 12.40 10.30
CA GLN A 396 -18.63 11.03 10.73
C GLN A 396 -18.30 11.08 12.22
N SER A 397 -18.80 10.15 13.03
CA SER A 397 -18.46 10.08 14.47
C SER A 397 -18.17 8.66 14.93
N PHE A 398 -17.25 8.56 15.89
CA PHE A 398 -16.61 7.30 16.30
C PHE A 398 -16.53 7.24 17.82
N LYS A 399 -16.80 6.07 18.40
CA LYS A 399 -16.55 5.76 19.81
C LYS A 399 -15.92 4.37 19.91
N LEU A 400 -15.10 4.15 20.93
CA LEU A 400 -14.86 2.81 21.47
C LEU A 400 -15.42 2.76 22.88
N ARG A 401 -16.24 1.74 23.12
CA ARG A 401 -16.95 1.52 24.38
C ARG A 401 -16.47 0.24 25.04
N ARG A 402 -16.10 0.33 26.32
CA ARG A 402 -15.74 -0.82 27.16
C ARG A 402 -16.40 -0.65 28.52
N ASN A 403 -17.04 -1.69 29.05
CA ASN A 403 -17.76 -1.66 30.33
C ASN A 403 -18.75 -0.48 30.47
N ASN A 404 -19.54 -0.22 29.43
CA ASN A 404 -20.48 0.91 29.30
C ASN A 404 -19.86 2.32 29.37
N CYS A 405 -18.54 2.43 29.27
CA CYS A 405 -17.79 3.68 29.24
C CYS A 405 -17.22 3.94 27.83
N ASP A 406 -17.30 5.17 27.33
CA ASP A 406 -16.66 5.57 26.08
C ASP A 406 -15.19 5.96 26.35
N ILE A 407 -14.26 5.02 26.12
CA ILE A 407 -12.81 5.22 26.30
C ILE A 407 -12.20 6.13 25.23
N ILE A 408 -12.80 6.13 24.03
CA ILE A 408 -12.51 7.01 22.90
C ILE A 408 -13.87 7.53 22.41
N SER A 409 -13.95 8.82 22.09
CA SER A 409 -15.11 9.43 21.42
C SER A 409 -14.64 10.65 20.61
N GLY A 410 -15.05 10.77 19.35
CA GLY A 410 -14.64 11.88 18.48
C GLY A 410 -15.42 11.96 17.17
N ASN A 411 -15.28 13.11 16.48
CA ASN A 411 -15.80 13.33 15.13
C ASN A 411 -14.66 13.30 14.12
N GLY A 412 -14.91 12.73 12.93
CA GLY A 412 -13.96 12.74 11.83
C GLY A 412 -13.65 14.15 11.33
N GLY A 413 -12.40 14.38 10.92
CA GLY A 413 -11.86 15.73 10.67
C GLY A 413 -12.47 16.49 9.49
N ILE A 414 -13.09 15.79 8.52
CA ILE A 414 -13.93 16.39 7.47
C ILE A 414 -15.31 15.75 7.41
N GLN A 415 -16.30 16.49 6.91
CA GLN A 415 -17.60 15.92 6.55
C GLN A 415 -17.54 15.25 5.18
N VAL A 416 -18.30 14.17 4.98
CA VAL A 416 -18.54 13.58 3.66
C VAL A 416 -19.52 14.50 2.92
N ALA A 417 -19.07 15.14 1.84
CA ALA A 417 -19.84 16.16 1.14
C ALA A 417 -20.91 15.57 0.22
N SER A 418 -22.04 16.28 0.09
CA SER A 418 -23.12 15.98 -0.87
C SER A 418 -22.94 16.65 -2.23
N THR A 419 -21.87 17.44 -2.39
CA THR A 419 -21.40 18.03 -3.65
C THR A 419 -19.87 18.01 -3.68
N CYS A 420 -19.27 18.10 -4.86
CA CYS A 420 -17.82 18.13 -5.01
C CYS A 420 -17.41 19.05 -6.18
N ALA A 421 -16.39 19.88 -5.94
CA ALA A 421 -15.78 20.71 -6.98
C ALA A 421 -14.78 19.91 -7.83
N ARG A 422 -14.20 18.86 -7.24
CA ARG A 422 -13.27 17.92 -7.90
C ARG A 422 -13.61 16.47 -7.62
N TYR A 423 -13.25 15.55 -8.52
CA TYR A 423 -13.33 14.10 -8.28
C TYR A 423 -12.19 13.63 -7.36
N ASN A 424 -12.15 14.12 -6.12
CA ASN A 424 -11.11 13.75 -5.17
C ASN A 424 -11.40 12.38 -4.54
N PHE A 425 -10.66 11.36 -4.96
CA PHE A 425 -10.68 10.00 -4.40
C PHE A 425 -9.51 9.73 -3.44
N ASN A 426 -8.81 10.77 -2.96
CA ASN A 426 -7.90 10.66 -1.83
C ASN A 426 -8.69 10.36 -0.54
N ALA A 427 -8.05 9.75 0.46
CA ALA A 427 -8.67 9.42 1.73
C ALA A 427 -8.29 10.45 2.80
N TYR A 428 -9.27 10.94 3.56
CA TYR A 428 -8.96 11.64 4.81
C TYR A 428 -8.71 10.58 5.89
N VAL A 429 -7.53 10.59 6.51
CA VAL A 429 -7.14 9.62 7.53
C VAL A 429 -6.96 10.34 8.87
N GLY A 430 -7.49 9.78 9.95
CA GLY A 430 -7.33 10.36 11.29
C GLY A 430 -7.25 9.31 12.38
N GLU A 431 -6.88 9.75 13.58
CA GLU A 431 -6.79 8.86 14.74
C GLU A 431 -7.35 9.49 16.03
N PHE A 432 -7.69 8.63 16.98
CA PHE A 432 -7.95 8.99 18.37
C PHE A 432 -7.18 8.05 19.32
N THR A 433 -6.75 8.59 20.45
CA THR A 433 -6.21 7.87 21.62
C THR A 433 -7.20 7.93 22.79
N PRO A 434 -7.13 7.01 23.76
CA PRO A 434 -7.99 7.04 24.94
C PRO A 434 -7.86 8.32 25.75
N SER A 435 -8.99 8.91 26.16
CA SER A 435 -8.99 10.14 26.95
C SER A 435 -8.71 9.87 28.43
N THR A 436 -7.63 10.43 28.94
CA THR A 436 -7.12 10.28 30.32
C THR A 436 -7.98 11.02 31.37
N GLY A 437 -9.23 10.62 31.53
CA GLY A 437 -10.08 11.10 32.64
C GLY A 437 -11.58 10.81 32.59
N THR A 438 -12.13 10.26 31.50
CA THR A 438 -13.60 10.13 31.32
C THR A 438 -14.24 8.91 31.97
N CYS A 439 -13.45 7.88 32.32
CA CYS A 439 -13.98 6.60 32.78
C CYS A 439 -13.43 6.19 34.16
N THR A 440 -13.87 6.87 35.21
CA THR A 440 -13.85 6.26 36.55
C THR A 440 -15.04 5.31 36.65
N THR A 441 -14.78 4.01 36.70
CA THR A 441 -15.82 3.02 36.99
C THR A 441 -16.28 3.22 38.44
N THR A 442 -17.36 3.97 38.65
CA THR A 442 -18.00 4.07 39.96
C THR A 442 -18.65 2.73 40.28
N THR A 443 -17.87 1.83 40.87
CA THR A 443 -18.37 0.64 41.54
C THR A 443 -19.21 1.11 42.72
N THR A 444 -20.49 1.36 42.47
CA THR A 444 -21.46 1.74 43.49
C THR A 444 -21.66 0.55 44.42
N THR A 445 -20.82 0.46 45.44
CA THR A 445 -20.91 -0.53 46.53
C THR A 445 -22.18 -0.22 47.33
N ARG A 446 -23.33 -0.68 46.81
CA ARG A 446 -24.64 -0.52 47.43
C ARG A 446 -24.63 -1.28 48.75
N SER A 447 -24.36 -0.56 49.83
CA SER A 447 -24.42 -1.10 51.19
C SER A 447 -25.87 -1.43 51.56
N THR A 448 -26.31 -2.64 51.24
CA THR A 448 -27.52 -3.24 51.79
C THR A 448 -27.15 -4.03 53.04
N THR A 449 -27.59 -3.52 54.20
CA THR A 449 -27.46 -4.19 55.49
C THR A 449 -28.17 -5.55 55.47
N THR A 450 -27.42 -6.64 55.58
CA THR A 450 -27.97 -8.00 55.62
C THR A 450 -28.12 -8.49 57.05
N THR A 451 -29.37 -8.75 57.47
CA THR A 451 -29.67 -9.36 58.76
C THR A 451 -29.10 -10.78 58.86
N THR A 452 -28.54 -11.13 60.01
CA THR A 452 -27.88 -12.42 60.27
C THR A 452 -28.82 -13.62 60.22
N ARG A 453 -28.44 -14.65 59.44
CA ARG A 453 -28.87 -16.04 59.64
C ARG A 453 -27.80 -16.99 59.09
N SER A 454 -27.41 -17.98 59.90
CA SER A 454 -26.26 -18.85 59.62
C SER A 454 -26.60 -20.08 58.78
N THR A 455 -25.72 -20.44 57.85
CA THR A 455 -25.55 -21.82 57.33
C THR A 455 -24.07 -22.08 56.99
N THR A 456 -23.48 -23.04 57.71
CA THR A 456 -22.36 -23.94 57.34
C THR A 456 -21.31 -23.52 56.31
N THR A 457 -20.05 -23.56 56.73
CA THR A 457 -18.83 -23.48 55.91
C THR A 457 -18.58 -24.71 55.02
N THR A 458 -18.10 -24.47 53.79
CA THR A 458 -17.24 -25.41 53.06
C THR A 458 -16.20 -24.66 52.22
N THR A 459 -14.93 -25.04 52.39
CA THR A 459 -13.75 -24.98 51.49
C THR A 459 -13.56 -23.80 50.51
N ALA A 460 -12.39 -23.17 50.56
CA ALA A 460 -11.92 -22.16 49.59
C ALA A 460 -10.74 -22.66 48.72
N SER A 461 -10.43 -21.91 47.66
CA SER A 461 -9.34 -22.13 46.66
C SER A 461 -9.57 -23.26 45.64
N PRO A 462 -8.95 -23.20 44.42
CA PRO A 462 -7.84 -22.32 44.02
C PRO A 462 -8.11 -21.29 42.90
N THR A 463 -7.08 -20.47 42.68
CA THR A 463 -6.84 -19.55 41.56
C THR A 463 -7.11 -20.17 40.17
N PRO A 464 -7.60 -19.39 39.17
CA PRO A 464 -7.77 -19.89 37.81
C PRO A 464 -6.44 -20.22 37.11
N THR A 465 -6.29 -21.48 36.69
CA THR A 465 -5.30 -21.98 35.74
C THR A 465 -5.65 -21.58 34.28
N PRO A 466 -4.73 -21.74 33.30
CA PRO A 466 -4.83 -21.02 32.03
C PRO A 466 -5.92 -21.53 31.07
N ALA A 467 -6.43 -20.59 30.26
CA ALA A 467 -7.13 -20.82 28.99
C ALA A 467 -8.37 -21.75 29.03
N SER A 468 -9.43 -21.33 29.72
CA SER A 468 -10.78 -21.80 29.39
C SER A 468 -11.18 -21.31 27.99
N VAL A 469 -11.31 -22.23 27.04
CA VAL A 469 -11.87 -21.95 25.70
C VAL A 469 -13.34 -22.36 25.67
N CYS A 470 -14.06 -22.03 24.60
CA CYS A 470 -15.39 -22.56 24.40
C CYS A 470 -15.32 -24.09 24.21
N ASN A 471 -16.19 -24.85 24.87
CA ASN A 471 -16.26 -26.31 24.72
C ASN A 471 -17.68 -26.87 24.51
N HIS A 472 -18.70 -26.01 24.41
CA HIS A 472 -19.94 -26.23 23.66
C HIS A 472 -20.45 -24.89 23.14
N GLY A 473 -21.10 -24.87 21.98
CA GLY A 473 -21.73 -23.67 21.44
C GLY A 473 -22.84 -24.01 20.44
N GLU A 474 -23.70 -23.05 20.16
CA GLU A 474 -24.82 -23.17 19.22
C GLU A 474 -24.68 -22.14 18.08
N GLY A 475 -25.47 -22.28 17.03
CA GLY A 475 -25.52 -21.32 15.92
C GLY A 475 -26.91 -21.30 15.29
N ASP A 476 -27.31 -20.15 14.74
CA ASP A 476 -28.66 -19.99 14.18
C ASP A 476 -28.82 -20.70 12.83
N GLY A 477 -29.99 -21.32 12.63
CA GLY A 477 -30.35 -21.98 11.37
C GLY A 477 -29.33 -23.05 10.95
N ASN A 478 -28.74 -22.88 9.76
CA ASN A 478 -27.78 -23.82 9.18
C ASN A 478 -26.36 -23.70 9.78
N PHE A 479 -26.08 -22.73 10.67
CA PHE A 479 -24.87 -22.76 11.50
C PHE A 479 -24.95 -23.80 12.64
N ALA A 480 -26.15 -24.24 13.06
CA ALA A 480 -26.35 -25.00 14.29
C ALA A 480 -25.39 -26.19 14.49
N GLY A 481 -25.37 -27.14 13.55
CA GLY A 481 -24.50 -28.32 13.63
C GLY A 481 -23.02 -28.00 13.48
N LEU A 482 -22.66 -27.04 12.61
CA LEU A 482 -21.27 -26.60 12.44
C LEU A 482 -20.72 -25.94 13.70
N CYS A 483 -21.52 -25.15 14.40
CA CYS A 483 -21.17 -24.54 15.67
C CYS A 483 -21.09 -25.54 16.81
N ASP A 484 -22.07 -26.44 16.98
CA ASP A 484 -22.01 -27.48 18.02
C ASP A 484 -20.73 -28.33 17.89
N PHE A 485 -20.49 -28.90 16.70
CA PHE A 485 -19.28 -29.68 16.46
C PHE A 485 -17.99 -28.87 16.67
N SER A 486 -17.90 -27.68 16.09
CA SER A 486 -16.63 -26.93 16.10
C SER A 486 -16.32 -26.32 17.47
N CYS A 487 -17.32 -25.76 18.13
CA CYS A 487 -17.18 -25.21 19.48
C CYS A 487 -16.87 -26.30 20.51
N TYR A 488 -17.32 -27.56 20.31
CA TYR A 488 -16.95 -28.68 21.19
C TYR A 488 -15.44 -28.97 21.21
N PHE A 489 -14.72 -28.70 20.12
CA PHE A 489 -13.27 -28.87 19.98
C PHE A 489 -12.49 -27.55 20.08
N GLY A 490 -13.09 -26.48 20.63
CA GLY A 490 -12.43 -25.19 20.85
C GLY A 490 -12.45 -24.22 19.67
N TYR A 491 -12.89 -24.63 18.47
CA TYR A 491 -13.02 -23.76 17.31
C TYR A 491 -14.40 -23.10 17.27
N CYS A 492 -14.58 -22.02 18.04
CA CYS A 492 -15.86 -21.32 18.18
C CYS A 492 -15.79 -19.84 17.71
N PRO A 493 -15.95 -19.55 16.41
CA PRO A 493 -15.88 -18.19 15.88
C PRO A 493 -17.04 -17.31 16.41
N SER A 494 -16.69 -16.37 17.29
CA SER A 494 -17.64 -15.43 17.87
C SER A 494 -18.22 -14.51 16.80
N GLY A 495 -19.56 -14.52 16.64
CA GLY A 495 -20.28 -13.77 15.60
C GLY A 495 -21.05 -14.65 14.62
N VAL A 496 -20.72 -15.94 14.52
CA VAL A 496 -21.55 -16.98 13.88
C VAL A 496 -21.98 -18.06 14.86
N CYS A 497 -21.15 -18.35 15.87
CA CYS A 497 -21.48 -19.25 16.97
C CYS A 497 -21.65 -18.48 18.28
N ARG A 498 -22.62 -18.91 19.10
CA ARG A 498 -22.84 -18.47 20.48
C ARG A 498 -22.30 -19.55 21.41
N CYS A 499 -21.24 -19.25 22.16
CA CYS A 499 -20.70 -20.19 23.13
C CYS A 499 -21.69 -20.42 24.28
N THR A 500 -21.89 -21.69 24.68
CA THR A 500 -22.81 -22.10 25.75
C THR A 500 -22.10 -22.76 26.94
N SER A 501 -20.89 -23.29 26.75
CA SER A 501 -20.03 -23.83 27.83
C SER A 501 -18.56 -23.48 27.61
N TRP A 502 -17.83 -23.28 28.71
CA TRP A 502 -16.40 -22.95 28.72
C TRP A 502 -15.60 -23.95 29.56
N GLY A 503 -14.42 -24.35 29.09
CA GLY A 503 -13.56 -25.31 29.78
C GLY A 503 -12.29 -25.63 28.99
N ALA A 504 -11.72 -26.81 29.23
CA ALA A 504 -10.73 -27.37 28.32
C ALA A 504 -11.42 -27.78 26.99
N PRO A 505 -10.74 -27.66 25.84
CA PRO A 505 -11.26 -28.17 24.58
C PRO A 505 -11.19 -29.71 24.60
N ASN A 506 -12.17 -30.36 23.98
CA ASN A 506 -12.05 -31.77 23.68
C ASN A 506 -11.01 -31.98 22.56
N THR A 507 -10.37 -33.14 22.52
CA THR A 507 -9.45 -33.48 21.41
C THR A 507 -10.25 -33.77 20.14
N PRO A 508 -10.05 -33.05 19.03
CA PRO A 508 -10.76 -33.33 17.78
C PRO A 508 -10.33 -34.68 17.17
N PRO A 509 -11.18 -35.30 16.33
CA PRO A 509 -10.80 -36.43 15.50
C PRO A 509 -9.55 -36.12 14.65
N PRO A 510 -8.75 -37.13 14.25
CA PRO A 510 -7.63 -36.93 13.33
C PRO A 510 -8.04 -36.22 12.04
N THR A 511 -7.17 -35.37 11.50
CA THR A 511 -7.45 -34.60 10.27
C THR A 511 -7.59 -35.53 9.06
N THR A 512 -8.70 -35.41 8.34
CA THR A 512 -9.02 -36.15 7.11
C THR A 512 -8.30 -35.59 5.87
N GLY A 513 -7.82 -34.35 5.95
CA GLY A 513 -7.30 -33.58 4.82
C GLY A 513 -8.40 -32.94 3.94
N GLN A 514 -9.68 -33.14 4.27
CA GLN A 514 -10.82 -32.66 3.48
C GLN A 514 -11.40 -31.35 4.03
N ASN A 515 -10.71 -30.24 3.78
CA ASN A 515 -11.23 -28.91 4.10
C ASN A 515 -12.52 -28.64 3.29
N GLY A 516 -13.64 -28.39 3.97
CA GLY A 516 -14.89 -28.00 3.32
C GLY A 516 -14.88 -26.53 2.88
N VAL A 517 -15.59 -26.21 1.80
CA VAL A 517 -15.77 -24.82 1.31
C VAL A 517 -17.23 -24.39 1.35
N PRO A 518 -17.54 -23.10 1.55
CA PRO A 518 -18.92 -22.62 1.47
C PRO A 518 -19.55 -22.81 0.08
N LEU A 519 -20.89 -22.95 0.04
CA LEU A 519 -21.61 -22.89 -1.22
C LEU A 519 -21.67 -21.44 -1.75
N PRO A 520 -21.71 -21.23 -3.08
CA PRO A 520 -21.79 -19.89 -3.66
C PRO A 520 -22.97 -19.08 -3.13
N GLY A 521 -22.72 -17.81 -2.77
CA GLY A 521 -23.73 -16.89 -2.25
C GLY A 521 -23.90 -16.88 -0.72
N LEU A 522 -23.13 -17.69 0.02
CA LEU A 522 -23.13 -17.70 1.49
C LEU A 522 -21.87 -16.98 2.04
N GLY A 523 -22.04 -16.21 3.11
CA GLY A 523 -21.02 -15.26 3.59
C GLY A 523 -19.81 -15.88 4.30
N ASP A 524 -18.76 -15.09 4.47
CA ASP A 524 -17.42 -15.54 4.91
C ASP A 524 -17.38 -16.28 6.26
N GLY A 525 -18.38 -16.06 7.12
CA GLY A 525 -18.53 -16.74 8.40
C GLY A 525 -18.64 -18.27 8.30
N TYR A 526 -19.02 -18.83 7.14
CA TYR A 526 -19.00 -20.27 6.90
C TYR A 526 -17.61 -20.82 6.55
N SER A 527 -16.69 -20.00 6.03
CA SER A 527 -15.41 -20.47 5.47
C SER A 527 -14.53 -21.17 6.50
N GLY A 528 -14.43 -20.61 7.71
CA GLY A 528 -13.69 -21.22 8.81
C GLY A 528 -14.35 -22.51 9.33
N LEU A 529 -15.67 -22.48 9.52
CA LEU A 529 -16.45 -23.59 10.06
C LEU A 529 -16.48 -24.80 9.11
N CYS A 530 -16.74 -24.61 7.81
CA CYS A 530 -16.68 -25.69 6.83
C CYS A 530 -15.28 -26.31 6.73
N SER A 531 -14.23 -25.48 6.75
CA SER A 531 -12.85 -25.95 6.66
C SER A 531 -12.49 -26.82 7.86
N PHE A 532 -12.74 -26.33 9.08
CA PHE A 532 -12.48 -27.06 10.32
C PHE A 532 -13.32 -28.35 10.43
N ALA A 533 -14.64 -28.25 10.28
CA ALA A 533 -15.55 -29.36 10.57
C ALA A 533 -15.34 -30.55 9.63
N CYS A 534 -15.26 -30.32 8.31
CA CYS A 534 -15.05 -31.39 7.34
C CYS A 534 -13.64 -32.00 7.43
N ASN A 535 -12.62 -31.19 7.73
CA ASN A 535 -11.27 -31.70 7.98
C ASN A 535 -11.20 -32.57 9.25
N HIS A 536 -12.15 -32.43 10.18
CA HIS A 536 -12.30 -33.32 11.34
C HIS A 536 -13.47 -34.33 11.18
N GLY A 537 -13.93 -34.57 9.96
CA GLY A 537 -14.86 -35.65 9.59
C GLY A 537 -16.36 -35.31 9.72
N TYR A 538 -16.72 -34.12 10.16
CA TYR A 538 -18.12 -33.68 10.25
C TYR A 538 -18.48 -32.74 9.12
N CYS A 539 -19.08 -33.30 8.06
CA CYS A 539 -19.43 -32.61 6.83
C CYS A 539 -20.92 -32.86 6.50
N PRO A 540 -21.87 -32.35 7.32
CA PRO A 540 -23.29 -32.75 7.28
C PRO A 540 -24.05 -32.14 6.08
N PRO A 541 -24.66 -32.96 5.19
CA PRO A 541 -25.42 -32.44 4.05
C PRO A 541 -26.63 -31.57 4.45
N THR A 542 -27.19 -31.79 5.63
CA THR A 542 -28.36 -31.08 6.17
C THR A 542 -28.03 -29.74 6.82
N ALA A 543 -26.75 -29.39 7.02
CA ALA A 543 -26.35 -28.02 7.37
C ALA A 543 -26.24 -27.10 6.12
N TYR A 544 -26.82 -27.52 4.99
CA TYR A 544 -26.92 -26.75 3.74
C TYR A 544 -25.59 -26.30 3.12
N LEU A 545 -24.46 -26.96 3.44
CA LEU A 545 -23.12 -26.43 3.16
C LEU A 545 -22.03 -27.51 3.10
N CYS A 546 -20.82 -27.07 2.75
CA CYS A 546 -19.58 -27.82 2.82
C CYS A 546 -19.56 -29.10 1.96
N THR A 547 -19.53 -28.96 0.63
CA THR A 547 -19.05 -30.08 -0.20
C THR A 547 -17.54 -30.27 0.02
N PRO A 548 -17.03 -31.50 0.19
CA PRO A 548 -15.60 -31.73 0.06
C PRO A 548 -15.16 -31.34 -1.37
N PRO A 549 -13.93 -30.82 -1.57
CA PRO A 549 -13.43 -30.52 -2.90
C PRO A 549 -13.38 -31.83 -3.69
N THR A 550 -14.27 -31.96 -4.68
CA THR A 550 -14.34 -33.16 -5.52
C THR A 550 -13.02 -33.32 -6.25
N SER A 551 -12.26 -34.36 -5.90
CA SER A 551 -11.14 -34.83 -6.71
C SER A 551 -11.66 -35.04 -8.13
N SER A 552 -11.15 -34.26 -9.08
CA SER A 552 -11.68 -34.22 -10.45
C SER A 552 -11.36 -35.54 -11.16
N SER A 553 -12.26 -36.49 -11.04
CA SER A 553 -12.27 -37.71 -11.84
C SER A 553 -12.32 -37.33 -13.31
N THR A 554 -11.50 -38.00 -14.12
CA THR A 554 -11.39 -37.72 -15.55
C THR A 554 -12.67 -38.19 -16.25
N THR A 555 -13.66 -37.31 -16.38
CA THR A 555 -14.90 -37.60 -17.12
C THR A 555 -14.63 -37.63 -18.62
N THR A 556 -14.10 -38.76 -19.08
CA THR A 556 -14.01 -39.14 -20.49
C THR A 556 -15.40 -39.08 -21.11
N VAL A 557 -15.59 -38.25 -22.13
CA VAL A 557 -16.85 -38.20 -22.88
C VAL A 557 -16.99 -39.48 -23.73
N PRO A 558 -18.03 -40.31 -23.55
CA PRO A 558 -18.22 -41.52 -24.33
C PRO A 558 -18.81 -41.19 -25.71
N SER A 559 -17.97 -41.08 -26.74
CA SER A 559 -18.44 -41.00 -28.13
C SER A 559 -18.90 -42.37 -28.62
N THR A 560 -20.21 -42.60 -28.67
CA THR A 560 -20.82 -43.80 -29.27
C THR A 560 -20.52 -43.89 -30.76
N SER A 561 -20.05 -45.05 -31.22
CA SER A 561 -19.72 -45.30 -32.63
C SER A 561 -20.95 -45.33 -33.54
N SER A 562 -20.84 -44.78 -34.75
CA SER A 562 -21.76 -45.07 -35.85
C SER A 562 -21.06 -45.12 -37.22
N THR A 563 -20.98 -46.33 -37.75
CA THR A 563 -21.01 -46.66 -39.20
C THR A 563 -19.89 -46.16 -40.12
N THR A 564 -19.00 -47.08 -40.47
CA THR A 564 -18.13 -47.05 -41.65
C THR A 564 -18.94 -47.08 -42.96
N THR A 565 -18.55 -46.27 -43.95
CA THR A 565 -18.78 -46.59 -45.38
C THR A 565 -17.52 -46.32 -46.19
N THR A 566 -17.07 -47.32 -46.94
CA THR A 566 -15.86 -47.33 -47.79
C THR A 566 -16.04 -46.54 -49.09
N THR A 567 -14.98 -45.92 -49.62
CA THR A 567 -14.64 -45.81 -51.07
C THR A 567 -13.26 -45.12 -51.19
N THR A 568 -12.13 -45.81 -51.38
CA THR A 568 -11.56 -46.38 -52.64
C THR A 568 -10.44 -45.51 -53.22
N THR A 569 -9.18 -45.87 -52.88
CA THR A 569 -8.01 -46.01 -53.80
C THR A 569 -7.48 -44.72 -54.52
N THR A 570 -6.24 -44.52 -54.99
CA THR A 570 -5.06 -45.39 -55.27
C THR A 570 -3.76 -44.54 -55.39
N THR A 571 -2.59 -45.08 -55.00
CA THR A 571 -1.22 -44.75 -55.54
C THR A 571 -0.69 -43.28 -55.39
N SER A 572 0.60 -42.95 -55.55
CA SER A 572 1.83 -43.74 -55.82
C SER A 572 3.10 -43.00 -55.31
N THR A 573 4.09 -43.77 -54.86
CA THR A 573 5.56 -43.62 -55.05
C THR A 573 6.30 -42.29 -54.78
N SER A 574 7.40 -42.41 -54.02
CA SER A 574 8.47 -41.41 -53.82
C SER A 574 9.24 -41.05 -55.11
N GLN A 575 9.94 -39.91 -55.13
CA GLN A 575 11.40 -39.90 -55.33
C GLN A 575 12.09 -38.57 -54.96
N THR A 576 13.43 -38.63 -54.92
CA THR A 576 14.37 -37.62 -54.38
C THR A 576 14.99 -36.78 -55.51
N THR A 577 15.41 -35.52 -55.26
CA THR A 577 16.79 -34.98 -55.51
C THR A 577 16.94 -33.43 -55.49
N THR A 578 18.13 -32.99 -55.05
CA THR A 578 18.91 -31.76 -55.35
C THR A 578 18.29 -30.37 -55.58
N SER A 579 18.45 -29.52 -54.56
CA SER A 579 19.06 -28.16 -54.56
C SER A 579 19.44 -27.44 -55.89
N SER A 580 19.05 -26.15 -56.00
CA SER A 580 19.82 -25.09 -56.69
C SER A 580 19.48 -23.67 -56.12
N THR A 581 20.02 -22.58 -56.67
CA THR A 581 20.22 -21.28 -55.97
C THR A 581 19.69 -20.01 -56.68
N LYS A 582 19.21 -19.02 -55.87
CA LYS A 582 18.88 -17.61 -56.21
C LYS A 582 17.65 -17.45 -57.17
N THR A 583 16.98 -16.29 -57.35
CA THR A 583 17.34 -14.87 -57.13
C THR A 583 16.09 -13.95 -56.93
N THR A 584 16.28 -12.76 -56.32
CA THR A 584 15.51 -11.47 -56.47
C THR A 584 13.97 -11.39 -56.54
N ALA A 585 13.40 -10.88 -55.44
CA ALA A 585 12.52 -9.70 -55.28
C ALA A 585 11.79 -9.00 -56.47
N ALA A 586 10.46 -8.80 -56.29
CA ALA A 586 9.64 -7.58 -56.55
C ALA A 586 8.24 -7.81 -55.89
N SER A 587 7.55 -6.91 -55.17
CA SER A 587 7.14 -5.51 -55.46
C SER A 587 6.09 -5.42 -56.59
N THR A 588 5.06 -4.56 -56.58
CA THR A 588 4.64 -3.46 -55.67
C THR A 588 3.18 -3.71 -55.21
N LYS A 589 2.24 -2.82 -54.82
CA LYS A 589 1.97 -1.35 -54.73
C LYS A 589 0.99 -1.16 -53.52
N THR A 590 0.54 -0.02 -52.98
CA THR A 590 0.91 1.42 -52.86
C THR A 590 -0.40 2.22 -52.68
N THR A 591 -0.47 3.14 -51.70
CA THR A 591 -1.24 4.42 -51.69
C THR A 591 -1.18 5.00 -50.27
N THR A 592 -0.99 6.29 -49.97
CA THR A 592 -0.33 7.44 -50.65
C THR A 592 0.06 8.45 -49.56
N VAL A 593 1.12 9.24 -49.75
CA VAL A 593 1.58 10.29 -48.81
C VAL A 593 1.17 11.68 -49.31
N ILE A 594 0.92 12.62 -48.39
CA ILE A 594 0.92 14.07 -48.65
C ILE A 594 1.90 14.72 -47.66
N SER A 595 2.63 15.76 -48.08
CA SER A 595 3.86 16.23 -47.44
C SER A 595 3.91 17.74 -47.18
N SER A 596 4.80 18.14 -46.26
CA SER A 596 5.45 19.48 -46.19
C SER A 596 4.59 20.65 -45.66
N PRO A 597 5.18 21.80 -45.25
CA PRO A 597 6.61 22.16 -45.29
C PRO A 597 7.23 22.65 -43.95
N THR A 598 8.57 22.67 -43.94
CA THR A 598 9.42 23.35 -42.94
C THR A 598 9.31 24.88 -43.03
N THR A 599 9.39 25.59 -41.90
CA THR A 599 9.70 27.05 -41.88
C THR A 599 10.63 27.44 -40.72
N THR A 600 11.55 28.38 -41.00
CA THR A 600 12.37 29.15 -40.04
C THR A 600 12.83 30.45 -40.76
N PRO A 601 13.46 31.45 -40.12
CA PRO A 601 12.75 32.67 -39.77
C PRO A 601 13.23 33.96 -40.48
N ALA A 602 12.39 35.00 -40.48
CA ALA A 602 12.68 36.37 -40.89
C ALA A 602 11.63 37.32 -40.27
N THR A 603 11.83 38.60 -39.97
CA THR A 603 13.02 39.50 -39.81
C THR A 603 12.55 40.64 -38.89
N THR A 604 13.35 41.36 -38.11
CA THR A 604 14.22 42.52 -38.44
C THR A 604 14.76 43.00 -37.06
N LYS A 605 15.91 43.65 -36.84
CA LYS A 605 16.54 44.77 -37.57
C LYS A 605 18.05 44.82 -37.30
N LYS A 606 18.78 45.40 -38.25
CA LYS A 606 20.25 45.41 -38.33
C LYS A 606 20.82 46.77 -37.94
N THR A 607 21.86 46.78 -37.11
CA THR A 607 22.86 47.86 -37.04
C THR A 607 24.24 47.24 -36.92
N THR A 608 25.22 47.78 -37.66
CA THR A 608 26.55 47.17 -37.86
C THR A 608 27.67 47.94 -37.18
N SER A 609 28.69 47.23 -36.71
CA SER A 609 30.09 47.68 -36.81
C SER A 609 31.01 46.48 -37.01
N SER A 610 32.25 46.72 -37.45
CA SER A 610 33.09 45.73 -38.14
C SER A 610 34.30 45.25 -37.32
N GLN A 611 34.78 44.06 -37.72
CA GLN A 611 36.19 43.64 -37.78
C GLN A 611 37.24 44.37 -36.90
N LYS A 612 37.95 43.59 -36.07
CA LYS A 612 39.41 43.54 -36.21
C LYS A 612 40.00 42.21 -35.76
N THR A 613 40.85 41.64 -36.60
CA THR A 613 41.76 40.52 -36.28
C THR A 613 43.04 41.03 -35.64
N THR A 614 43.49 40.40 -34.54
CA THR A 614 44.92 40.27 -34.26
C THR A 614 45.23 38.99 -33.49
N THR A 615 46.41 38.44 -33.71
CA THR A 615 46.88 37.12 -33.24
C THR A 615 47.89 37.27 -32.09
N THR A 616 48.22 36.15 -31.42
CA THR A 616 49.55 35.81 -30.85
C THR A 616 49.67 35.66 -29.31
N SER A 617 49.46 34.42 -28.85
CA SER A 617 50.44 33.54 -28.14
C SER A 617 51.35 34.02 -26.98
N LYS A 618 51.75 33.03 -26.15
CA LYS A 618 52.88 33.00 -25.16
C LYS A 618 52.61 33.73 -23.82
N LYS A 619 53.09 33.26 -22.65
CA LYS A 619 53.72 31.98 -22.25
C LYS A 619 53.61 31.78 -20.71
N THR A 620 53.97 30.58 -20.22
CA THR A 620 54.53 30.16 -18.89
C THR A 620 54.78 31.23 -17.80
N THR A 621 54.78 30.93 -16.48
CA THR A 621 55.53 29.82 -15.81
C THR A 621 55.14 29.67 -14.31
N ALA A 622 55.50 28.54 -13.66
CA ALA A 622 55.92 28.32 -12.26
C ALA A 622 55.14 29.01 -11.08
N ALA A 623 54.58 28.27 -10.11
CA ALA A 623 55.22 27.65 -8.92
C ALA A 623 55.59 28.67 -7.79
N ALA A 624 55.64 28.35 -6.48
CA ALA A 624 55.54 27.10 -5.74
C ALA A 624 55.01 27.30 -4.28
N THR A 625 54.70 26.21 -3.59
CA THR A 625 54.96 25.86 -2.15
C THR A 625 55.39 27.01 -1.21
N THR A 626 54.84 27.18 0.01
CA THR A 626 55.22 26.36 1.19
C THR A 626 54.27 26.55 2.40
N SER A 627 54.12 25.49 3.21
CA SER A 627 53.36 25.43 4.47
C SER A 627 54.06 26.09 5.67
N LYS A 628 53.30 26.50 6.70
CA LYS A 628 53.79 26.50 8.09
C LYS A 628 52.68 26.28 9.13
N LYS A 629 53.10 25.88 10.33
CA LYS A 629 52.31 25.18 11.38
C LYS A 629 52.75 25.67 12.76
N ALA A 630 51.83 26.08 13.64
CA ALA A 630 51.94 25.93 15.10
C ALA A 630 50.64 26.35 15.84
N THR A 631 50.43 26.17 17.16
CA THR A 631 50.48 24.98 18.07
C THR A 631 50.03 25.43 19.47
N THR A 632 49.00 24.82 20.08
CA THR A 632 48.60 24.93 21.53
C THR A 632 48.25 26.33 22.10
N THR A 633 47.37 26.50 23.09
CA THR A 633 47.49 26.02 24.49
C THR A 633 46.17 26.10 25.27
N SER A 634 45.99 25.19 26.23
CA SER A 634 44.79 25.04 27.06
C SER A 634 44.66 26.08 28.20
N LYS A 635 43.42 26.32 28.66
CA LYS A 635 43.14 26.47 30.10
C LYS A 635 41.75 25.94 30.48
N LYS A 636 41.49 25.85 31.79
CA LYS A 636 40.56 24.91 32.44
C LYS A 636 39.95 25.56 33.69
N THR A 637 38.74 25.13 34.11
CA THR A 637 38.12 25.38 35.44
C THR A 637 37.65 26.85 35.67
N THR A 638 36.61 27.20 36.47
CA THR A 638 35.76 26.46 37.44
C THR A 638 34.33 27.05 37.53
N THR A 639 33.40 26.35 38.21
CA THR A 639 32.11 26.81 38.78
C THR A 639 32.27 27.94 39.85
N THR A 640 31.26 28.60 40.46
CA THR A 640 29.96 28.10 40.97
C THR A 640 28.95 29.21 41.39
N SER A 641 27.63 28.91 41.30
CA SER A 641 26.45 29.35 42.10
C SER A 641 26.32 30.72 42.82
N LYS A 642 25.19 31.42 42.56
CA LYS A 642 24.09 31.79 43.51
C LYS A 642 23.04 32.71 42.84
N LYS A 643 21.85 33.04 43.41
CA LYS A 643 20.71 32.25 43.94
C LYS A 643 19.58 33.24 44.38
N THR A 644 18.35 33.13 43.83
CA THR A 644 17.08 33.82 44.27
C THR A 644 17.10 35.38 44.25
N THR A 645 16.03 36.19 44.04
CA THR A 645 14.60 36.11 43.58
C THR A 645 14.20 37.57 43.11
N THR A 646 12.97 38.13 42.95
CA THR A 646 11.60 37.79 43.39
C THR A 646 10.48 38.53 42.59
N ARG A 647 9.58 37.78 41.93
CA ARG A 647 8.19 38.18 41.53
C ARG A 647 8.04 39.38 40.52
N PRO A 648 6.84 39.90 40.16
CA PRO A 648 6.35 39.74 38.77
C PRO A 648 5.96 41.03 38.02
N THR A 649 5.86 40.95 36.69
CA THR A 649 5.17 41.95 35.85
C THR A 649 3.84 41.41 35.31
N THR A 650 2.75 42.12 35.61
CA THR A 650 1.39 41.78 35.15
C THR A 650 0.96 42.66 33.98
N THR A 651 0.70 42.10 32.81
CA THR A 651 0.07 42.83 31.69
C THR A 651 -1.44 42.67 31.75
N LYS A 652 -2.14 43.61 32.42
CA LYS A 652 -3.60 43.58 32.52
C LYS A 652 -4.29 44.05 31.23
N LYS A 653 -5.19 43.19 30.73
CA LYS A 653 -6.28 43.48 29.80
C LYS A 653 -6.98 44.81 30.19
N LYS A 654 -7.14 45.76 29.26
CA LYS A 654 -8.01 46.94 29.46
C LYS A 654 -9.02 47.04 28.32
N THR A 655 -10.29 46.90 28.68
CA THR A 655 -11.44 46.98 27.76
C THR A 655 -11.93 48.42 27.64
N THR A 656 -12.30 48.86 26.45
CA THR A 656 -13.13 50.07 26.26
C THR A 656 -14.26 49.80 25.29
N THR A 657 -15.48 49.73 25.85
CA THR A 657 -16.73 49.52 25.13
C THR A 657 -17.24 50.85 24.56
N ARG A 658 -17.87 50.85 23.38
CA ARG A 658 -18.88 51.87 23.03
C ARG A 658 -20.04 51.22 22.27
N LYS A 659 -21.26 51.70 22.53
CA LYS A 659 -22.52 51.06 22.08
C LYS A 659 -23.44 52.13 21.47
N SER A 660 -24.11 51.76 20.37
CA SER A 660 -25.34 52.31 19.76
C SER A 660 -25.83 53.74 20.07
N THR A 661 -26.13 54.50 19.01
CA THR A 661 -27.32 55.38 18.92
C THR A 661 -27.84 55.41 17.47
N THR A 662 -29.17 55.48 17.31
CA THR A 662 -29.91 55.46 16.03
C THR A 662 -30.59 56.81 15.75
N PRO A 663 -30.87 57.15 14.47
CA PRO A 663 -32.15 57.83 14.14
C PRO A 663 -32.85 57.19 12.91
N THR A 664 -34.02 56.54 13.05
CA THR A 664 -35.40 57.07 12.91
C THR A 664 -35.93 57.40 11.49
N THR A 665 -36.59 56.41 10.88
CA THR A 665 -37.93 56.46 10.21
C THR A 665 -38.44 57.70 9.47
N ARG A 666 -38.90 57.49 8.22
CA ARG A 666 -40.27 57.89 7.79
C ARG A 666 -40.82 57.02 6.63
N LYS A 667 -42.15 56.93 6.50
CA LYS A 667 -42.92 56.29 5.40
C LYS A 667 -43.71 57.34 4.60
N THR A 668 -43.86 57.12 3.28
CA THR A 668 -44.97 57.52 2.38
C THR A 668 -44.71 56.81 1.03
N THR A 669 -45.53 55.89 0.48
CA THR A 669 -46.82 56.04 -0.25
C THR A 669 -46.79 57.06 -1.41
N THR A 670 -47.33 56.82 -2.61
CA THR A 670 -48.20 55.71 -3.09
C THR A 670 -47.52 54.91 -4.24
N ARG A 671 -48.01 54.60 -5.46
CA ARG A 671 -49.27 54.78 -6.26
C ARG A 671 -49.42 53.60 -7.26
N THR A 672 -50.59 53.41 -7.88
CA THR A 672 -50.98 52.23 -8.70
C THR A 672 -51.14 52.47 -10.21
N LYS A 673 -51.01 51.37 -10.99
CA LYS A 673 -51.58 50.99 -12.32
C LYS A 673 -50.48 50.41 -13.24
N SER A 674 -50.52 49.20 -13.83
CA SER A 674 -51.58 48.34 -14.41
C SER A 674 -51.82 48.55 -15.92
N LYS A 675 -51.42 47.55 -16.73
CA LYS A 675 -52.19 47.08 -17.90
C LYS A 675 -51.73 45.72 -18.44
N THR A 676 -52.73 44.91 -18.81
CA THR A 676 -52.73 43.74 -19.71
C THR A 676 -52.28 44.10 -21.15
N THR A 677 -51.99 43.18 -22.08
CA THR A 677 -52.26 41.72 -22.18
C THR A 677 -50.98 40.99 -22.73
N THR A 678 -50.90 39.83 -23.41
CA THR A 678 -51.86 38.97 -24.17
C THR A 678 -51.58 37.46 -23.92
N ALA A 679 -51.62 36.57 -24.92
CA ALA A 679 -51.57 35.11 -24.75
C ALA A 679 -51.08 34.36 -26.02
N LYS A 680 -50.97 33.02 -25.92
CA LYS A 680 -50.69 31.99 -26.95
C LYS A 680 -49.19 31.83 -27.32
N LYS A 681 -48.68 30.63 -27.64
CA LYS A 681 -49.32 29.29 -27.77
C LYS A 681 -48.31 28.16 -27.48
N SER A 682 -48.78 27.01 -27.00
CA SER A 682 -48.07 25.72 -27.02
C SER A 682 -48.51 24.90 -28.25
N PRO A 683 -47.76 23.84 -28.63
CA PRO A 683 -48.42 22.55 -28.81
C PRO A 683 -47.67 21.35 -28.20
N THR A 684 -48.34 20.72 -27.23
CA THR A 684 -48.70 19.29 -27.13
C THR A 684 -47.76 18.19 -27.64
N LEU A 685 -47.59 17.15 -26.79
CA LEU A 685 -47.15 15.80 -27.13
C LEU A 685 -47.92 15.18 -28.31
N CYS A 686 -47.32 14.19 -28.97
CA CYS A 686 -48.07 12.98 -29.36
C CYS A 686 -47.17 11.73 -29.30
N THR A 687 -47.76 10.55 -29.17
CA THR A 687 -47.09 9.29 -28.80
C THR A 687 -46.89 8.34 -29.98
N SER A 688 -45.79 7.55 -29.98
CA SER A 688 -45.84 6.12 -30.34
C SER A 688 -44.51 5.38 -30.12
N LYS A 689 -44.61 4.11 -29.70
CA LYS A 689 -43.65 3.03 -29.99
C LYS A 689 -44.41 2.00 -30.83
N PRO A 690 -43.73 1.29 -31.75
CA PRO A 690 -43.66 -0.18 -31.58
C PRO A 690 -42.22 -0.75 -31.59
N LYS A 691 -42.16 -2.09 -31.47
CA LYS A 691 -41.01 -3.02 -31.53
C LYS A 691 -41.17 -3.89 -32.81
N PRO A 692 -40.26 -4.82 -33.18
CA PRO A 692 -38.80 -4.78 -33.39
C PRO A 692 -38.39 -5.19 -34.85
N THR A 693 -37.10 -5.49 -35.08
CA THR A 693 -36.40 -6.36 -36.08
C THR A 693 -37.20 -7.21 -37.10
N PRO A 694 -36.63 -7.63 -38.27
CA PRO A 694 -35.19 -7.88 -38.51
C PRO A 694 -34.59 -7.51 -39.90
N LYS A 695 -33.26 -7.32 -39.91
CA LYS A 695 -32.33 -8.11 -40.75
C LYS A 695 -30.90 -7.99 -40.22
#